data_AF-A0A1V6D5I0-F1
#
_entry.id   AF-A0A1V6D5I0-F1
#
_cell.length_a   1.000
_cell.length_b   1.000
_cell.length_c   1.000
_cell.angle_alpha   90.00
_cell.angle_beta   90.00
_cell.angle_gamma   90.00
#
_symmetry.space_group_name_H-M   'P 1'
#
loop_
_entity.id
_entity.type
_entity.pdbx_description
1 polymer ?
#
loop_
_entity_poly.entity_id
_entity_poly.type
_entity_poly.pdbx_seq_one_letter_code
_entity_poly.pdbx_strand_id
1 'polypeptide(L)'
;MRSWFGWAAASVCLSLVFSLAVAAPDLPGGKQASPTTKPADKPKAVEPKPADKPKPADPPKEQPKPADKPKPADPPKAQPKPADKPKPADPPKAQPKPADKPKPADPPKPQPKPADKPMSEQEKAQELGRLHRQVIEAFTAKKYDQALSLLERMVKLAPNHPLAWYNLACAQCRTGKTADAMKSLVKATELGFRDADHIEKDEDLAPLRGLTAYKALLERLRGGKPAPAPKPADKPKPAPEGSTRPTSQPTSRPASRPMAMPQFPRRELTAQQRKIVALTQTLQRHFQNKEYDKARDLAHKILELDPDNHTSWYNLACAHARLGNIPEGLACLTMAVEKGFTSFRHMENDPDLTTLRWTSTFKQLLARKDDILRGRADKILAELRQKMGSEYICEVDHASRMVFATNVDRRMLDEVKAALVAHARALWGELFSNNIEEYIIVVVPKDWKAGPIGGFYNHPSHTLVCKSVGMVMIHEFTHALHFADQDALGQKHPIWMIEGLATLFESSSIVNGKSVCEPNHRLNIIRDLVDKGQTIPWSEFFRASHPQFMKTALVSYSQARYIMMFLKDRDLLKAFYDAYTDGFEDDSTGIKALEKVFAKDLGQIETQWKAWVRQQTPVVTRLAPKQACLGVMLQPVSEGLKVMSVLPGGGADKAGMKVGDLIVKAENQRIVDQSDLLELVSKRKVGDKIQVEIRRDGKYQTLTVTLGAMPDRPATAPATREGPRAPASQPTTRKIKQVVPAELKKAAAYVEHSAVSEGELMDELALAPAGKDRRRVLGDLFRQAGLSDIREQEIPGRTGAANVIATLPGQSSDTILVGAHFDFVPKGAGVIDNWTGACTITNLAQAMARHKPALTFVFVGFDLEEAGLVGSKHYLASLPPGQVGRMKAMICLDSLGVSPARIIGRVSSSDLVELAQALAKHLNIPVDPEPQKEGLSDSFVFIRAGVPTLTLCSLRREDLKLIHSDKDQLQAVNRERYTEQYRLALAVLRTLDASQN
;
A
#
# COMPACT_ATOMS: atom_id res chain seq x y z
N MET A 1 -5.22 -15.56 6.41
CA MET A 1 -5.75 -14.35 5.74
C MET A 1 -5.80 -14.39 4.20
N ARG A 2 -5.39 -15.48 3.52
CA ARG A 2 -5.73 -15.70 2.08
C ARG A 2 -6.47 -17.02 1.80
N SER A 3 -6.91 -17.74 2.82
CA SER A 3 -7.81 -18.90 2.67
C SER A 3 -9.28 -18.48 2.46
N TRP A 4 -9.67 -17.27 2.88
CA TRP A 4 -11.02 -16.71 2.64
C TRP A 4 -11.25 -16.30 1.17
N PHE A 5 -10.18 -15.89 0.47
CA PHE A 5 -10.28 -15.53 -0.95
C PHE A 5 -10.48 -16.75 -1.88
N GLY A 6 -10.32 -17.99 -1.38
CA GLY A 6 -10.31 -19.20 -2.21
C GLY A 6 -11.67 -19.80 -2.54
N TRP A 7 -12.77 -19.31 -1.94
CA TRP A 7 -14.12 -19.79 -2.22
C TRP A 7 -15.00 -18.78 -2.98
N ALA A 8 -14.69 -17.47 -2.92
CA ALA A 8 -15.47 -16.42 -3.60
C ALA A 8 -14.79 -15.78 -4.82
N ALA A 9 -13.48 -15.99 -5.04
CA ALA A 9 -12.74 -15.36 -6.15
C ALA A 9 -12.97 -16.01 -7.53
N ALA A 10 -13.91 -16.94 -7.67
CA ALA A 10 -14.34 -17.49 -8.96
C ALA A 10 -15.43 -16.64 -9.66
N SER A 11 -16.04 -15.66 -8.97
CA SER A 11 -17.17 -14.87 -9.52
C SER A 11 -16.87 -13.37 -9.72
N VAL A 12 -15.61 -12.92 -9.61
CA VAL A 12 -15.22 -11.49 -9.69
C VAL A 12 -14.67 -11.09 -11.07
N CYS A 13 -15.12 -11.74 -12.12
CA CYS A 13 -15.15 -11.13 -13.44
C CYS A 13 -16.60 -11.22 -13.90
N LEU A 14 -17.13 -10.13 -14.44
CA LEU A 14 -18.47 -9.96 -15.02
C LEU A 14 -19.54 -9.28 -14.16
N SER A 15 -19.54 -7.96 -14.26
CA SER A 15 -20.77 -7.17 -14.34
C SER A 15 -20.38 -5.82 -14.98
N LEU A 16 -20.16 -5.82 -16.30
CA LEU A 16 -19.78 -4.65 -17.09
C LEU A 16 -20.72 -4.50 -18.30
N VAL A 17 -21.43 -3.36 -18.27
CA VAL A 17 -21.84 -2.47 -19.37
C VAL A 17 -22.91 -2.97 -20.35
N PHE A 18 -24.14 -2.44 -20.22
CA PHE A 18 -25.03 -2.13 -21.35
C PHE A 18 -25.60 -0.71 -21.20
N SER A 19 -25.27 0.17 -22.15
CA SER A 19 -25.98 1.42 -22.43
C SER A 19 -25.92 1.67 -23.94
N LEU A 20 -27.07 1.69 -24.63
CA LEU A 20 -27.60 2.83 -25.40
C LEU A 20 -28.74 2.44 -26.39
N ALA A 21 -29.79 3.28 -26.32
CA ALA A 21 -30.67 3.80 -27.38
C ALA A 21 -31.53 2.87 -28.26
N VAL A 22 -32.86 2.98 -28.12
CA VAL A 22 -33.80 3.03 -29.26
C VAL A 22 -34.92 4.05 -28.96
N ALA A 23 -35.25 4.81 -29.99
CA ALA A 23 -36.20 5.91 -30.04
C ALA A 23 -37.67 5.51 -29.85
N ALA A 24 -38.48 6.52 -29.51
CA ALA A 24 -39.92 6.50 -29.30
C ALA A 24 -40.75 5.98 -30.48
N PRO A 25 -41.99 5.56 -30.20
CA PRO A 25 -43.11 6.05 -31.01
C PRO A 25 -44.24 6.63 -30.15
N ASP A 26 -44.89 7.62 -30.75
CA ASP A 26 -46.03 8.42 -30.31
C ASP A 26 -47.33 7.63 -30.05
N LEU A 27 -48.28 8.35 -29.40
CA LEU A 27 -49.76 8.31 -29.46
C LEU A 27 -50.45 8.00 -28.10
N PRO A 28 -51.74 8.37 -27.90
CA PRO A 28 -52.22 9.73 -27.69
C PRO A 28 -53.18 9.87 -26.47
N GLY A 29 -53.44 11.14 -26.10
CA GLY A 29 -54.65 11.71 -25.47
C GLY A 29 -55.61 10.87 -24.60
N GLY A 30 -55.83 11.33 -23.36
CA GLY A 30 -57.01 10.99 -22.55
C GLY A 30 -57.21 11.97 -21.41
N LYS A 31 -58.27 12.77 -21.48
CA LYS A 31 -58.66 13.87 -20.55
C LYS A 31 -59.37 13.35 -19.28
N GLN A 32 -59.56 14.30 -18.35
CA GLN A 32 -60.58 14.39 -17.27
C GLN A 32 -60.24 13.69 -15.95
N ALA A 33 -60.59 14.19 -14.77
CA ALA A 33 -61.12 15.49 -14.31
C ALA A 33 -60.95 15.55 -12.78
N SER A 34 -60.82 16.76 -12.23
CA SER A 34 -60.93 17.05 -10.80
C SER A 34 -62.40 16.95 -10.33
N PRO A 35 -62.65 16.82 -9.01
CA PRO A 35 -63.11 17.99 -8.24
C PRO A 35 -62.44 18.07 -6.84
N THR A 36 -61.78 19.17 -6.49
CA THR A 36 -62.28 20.25 -5.61
C THR A 36 -62.87 19.83 -4.26
N THR A 37 -62.16 20.17 -3.17
CA THR A 37 -62.71 20.98 -2.05
C THR A 37 -61.56 21.53 -1.17
N LYS A 38 -61.63 22.83 -0.86
CA LYS A 38 -60.87 23.64 0.14
C LYS A 38 -61.96 24.41 0.95
N PRO A 39 -61.66 25.21 1.99
CA PRO A 39 -60.71 25.11 3.11
C PRO A 39 -61.36 25.56 4.47
N ALA A 40 -60.66 25.41 5.60
CA ALA A 40 -60.88 26.14 6.87
C ALA A 40 -59.77 25.74 7.87
N ASP A 41 -59.30 26.50 8.86
CA ASP A 41 -59.04 27.93 9.03
C ASP A 41 -57.97 28.03 10.15
N LYS A 42 -57.20 29.13 10.19
CA LYS A 42 -56.08 29.37 11.13
C LYS A 42 -56.54 29.64 12.59
N PRO A 43 -55.61 29.57 13.57
CA PRO A 43 -55.12 30.82 14.20
C PRO A 43 -53.59 30.80 14.44
N LYS A 44 -52.82 31.76 13.92
CA LYS A 44 -52.42 33.11 14.43
C LYS A 44 -51.23 33.10 15.41
N ALA A 45 -50.29 33.99 15.07
CA ALA A 45 -48.92 34.10 15.56
C ALA A 45 -48.78 34.99 16.81
N VAL A 46 -47.61 34.88 17.46
CA VAL A 46 -47.03 35.92 18.32
C VAL A 46 -45.57 36.13 17.88
N GLU A 47 -45.28 37.35 17.42
CA GLU A 47 -43.94 37.87 17.11
C GLU A 47 -43.19 38.28 18.40
N PRO A 48 -41.85 38.42 18.31
CA PRO A 48 -41.19 39.52 19.00
C PRO A 48 -40.42 40.45 18.04
N LYS A 49 -40.54 41.74 18.34
CA LYS A 49 -39.96 42.93 17.68
C LYS A 49 -38.41 42.95 17.67
N PRO A 50 -37.79 43.73 16.76
CA PRO A 50 -36.34 43.85 16.62
C PRO A 50 -35.74 44.89 17.58
N ALA A 51 -34.51 44.64 18.05
CA ALA A 51 -33.68 45.57 18.80
C ALA A 51 -32.59 46.21 17.92
N ASP A 52 -32.11 47.37 18.38
CA ASP A 52 -31.56 48.48 17.62
C ASP A 52 -30.20 48.29 16.92
N LYS A 53 -30.04 49.03 15.81
CA LYS A 53 -28.76 49.34 15.16
C LYS A 53 -28.06 50.50 15.88
N PRO A 54 -26.73 50.50 16.05
CA PRO A 54 -25.97 51.73 16.20
C PRO A 54 -25.64 52.36 14.84
N LYS A 55 -25.89 53.67 14.72
CA LYS A 55 -25.47 54.56 13.62
C LYS A 55 -23.94 54.84 13.70
N PRO A 56 -23.27 55.19 12.59
CA PRO A 56 -21.82 55.38 12.52
C PRO A 56 -21.40 56.80 12.92
N ALA A 57 -20.15 56.95 13.37
CA ALA A 57 -19.49 58.24 13.58
C ALA A 57 -18.65 58.62 12.34
N ASP A 58 -18.71 59.90 11.98
CA ASP A 58 -18.09 60.58 10.84
C ASP A 58 -16.58 60.95 11.06
N PRO A 59 -15.84 61.34 10.00
CA PRO A 59 -14.39 61.09 9.84
C PRO A 59 -13.47 62.32 10.08
N PRO A 60 -12.15 62.18 9.85
CA PRO A 60 -11.42 63.25 9.19
C PRO A 60 -10.59 62.81 7.95
N LYS A 61 -10.79 63.63 6.90
CA LYS A 61 -9.97 64.06 5.74
C LYS A 61 -8.48 63.66 5.81
N GLU A 62 -7.80 63.25 4.73
CA GLU A 62 -7.53 63.96 3.47
C GLU A 62 -7.17 63.01 2.30
N GLN A 63 -7.47 63.45 1.07
CA GLN A 63 -7.04 62.85 -0.21
C GLN A 63 -5.69 63.44 -0.68
N PRO A 64 -5.01 62.80 -1.65
CA PRO A 64 -5.14 63.32 -3.02
C PRO A 64 -5.35 62.25 -4.10
N LYS A 65 -5.92 62.72 -5.22
CA LYS A 65 -6.36 62.00 -6.43
C LYS A 65 -5.23 61.71 -7.46
N PRO A 66 -5.52 60.90 -8.51
CA PRO A 66 -4.52 60.23 -9.37
C PRO A 66 -4.35 60.85 -10.77
N ALA A 67 -3.25 60.48 -11.44
CA ALA A 67 -3.00 60.51 -12.90
C ALA A 67 -1.70 59.68 -13.15
N ASP A 68 -1.43 58.94 -14.21
CA ASP A 68 -2.11 58.62 -15.47
C ASP A 68 -1.50 57.30 -16.04
N LYS A 69 -2.20 56.68 -16.99
CA LYS A 69 -1.88 55.39 -17.66
C LYS A 69 -1.32 55.62 -19.11
N PRO A 70 -0.91 54.57 -19.89
CA PRO A 70 0.39 54.49 -20.58
C PRO A 70 0.35 54.39 -22.13
N LYS A 71 1.53 54.42 -22.81
CA LYS A 71 1.99 53.64 -24.03
C LYS A 71 3.16 54.37 -24.79
N PRO A 72 3.80 53.82 -25.87
CA PRO A 72 4.52 52.54 -26.10
C PRO A 72 5.92 52.73 -26.82
N ALA A 73 6.55 51.62 -27.26
CA ALA A 73 7.88 51.41 -27.91
C ALA A 73 8.08 52.06 -29.32
N ASP A 74 9.27 52.21 -29.97
CA ASP A 74 10.32 51.24 -30.41
C ASP A 74 11.60 51.96 -31.05
N PRO A 75 12.68 51.27 -31.54
CA PRO A 75 14.12 51.70 -31.63
C PRO A 75 14.66 52.04 -33.06
N PRO A 76 16.00 52.27 -33.35
CA PRO A 76 16.99 51.18 -33.67
C PRO A 76 18.56 51.48 -33.68
N LYS A 77 19.38 50.39 -33.86
CA LYS A 77 20.76 50.24 -34.49
C LYS A 77 22.05 50.80 -33.78
N ALA A 78 23.31 50.34 -33.96
CA ALA A 78 24.03 49.15 -34.50
C ALA A 78 25.58 49.28 -34.22
N GLN A 79 26.35 48.19 -34.39
CA GLN A 79 27.81 47.85 -34.16
C GLN A 79 28.92 48.76 -34.82
N PRO A 80 30.25 48.65 -34.49
CA PRO A 80 31.22 47.61 -34.98
C PRO A 80 32.45 47.19 -34.08
N LYS A 81 33.14 46.10 -34.46
CA LYS A 81 34.51 45.59 -34.06
C LYS A 81 35.65 46.29 -34.88
N PRO A 82 36.98 45.93 -34.91
CA PRO A 82 37.88 45.02 -34.14
C PRO A 82 39.33 45.57 -33.79
N ALA A 83 40.14 44.73 -33.12
CA ALA A 83 41.60 44.45 -33.28
C ALA A 83 42.75 45.16 -32.48
N ASP A 84 43.68 44.29 -32.04
CA ASP A 84 45.17 44.34 -31.98
C ASP A 84 46.01 44.58 -30.70
N LYS A 85 47.12 43.81 -30.67
CA LYS A 85 48.14 43.51 -29.62
C LYS A 85 49.08 44.70 -29.29
N PRO A 86 49.94 44.66 -28.24
CA PRO A 86 51.30 44.06 -28.35
C PRO A 86 51.91 43.40 -27.07
N LYS A 87 52.98 42.61 -27.27
CA LYS A 87 54.03 42.04 -26.37
C LYS A 87 55.14 43.13 -26.14
N PRO A 88 56.37 42.95 -25.54
CA PRO A 88 57.02 41.83 -24.79
C PRO A 88 58.00 42.19 -23.60
N ALA A 89 58.59 41.13 -22.99
CA ALA A 89 59.98 40.92 -22.47
C ALA A 89 60.47 41.61 -21.16
N ASP A 90 61.38 41.08 -20.31
CA ASP A 90 61.99 39.76 -19.97
C ASP A 90 62.83 39.96 -18.64
N PRO A 91 63.90 39.20 -18.25
CA PRO A 91 64.02 38.14 -17.21
C PRO A 91 65.14 38.50 -16.15
N PRO A 92 66.04 37.63 -15.55
CA PRO A 92 66.19 36.16 -15.37
C PRO A 92 66.56 35.71 -13.91
N LYS A 93 66.54 34.44 -13.47
CA LYS A 93 67.55 33.33 -13.51
C LYS A 93 67.13 32.30 -12.43
N ALA A 94 67.45 30.99 -12.37
CA ALA A 94 68.02 29.91 -13.19
C ALA A 94 67.75 28.61 -12.36
N GLN A 95 67.08 27.56 -12.87
CA GLN A 95 67.58 26.28 -13.46
C GLN A 95 68.48 25.40 -12.56
N PRO A 96 68.42 24.03 -12.62
CA PRO A 96 68.32 23.21 -13.84
C PRO A 96 67.39 21.95 -13.81
N LYS A 97 67.42 21.21 -14.94
CA LYS A 97 66.50 20.19 -15.51
C LYS A 97 67.06 18.73 -15.43
N PRO A 98 66.32 17.68 -15.91
CA PRO A 98 66.38 16.27 -15.47
C PRO A 98 66.97 15.24 -16.48
N ALA A 99 67.08 13.98 -16.05
CA ALA A 99 67.23 12.72 -16.82
C ALA A 99 66.78 11.55 -15.89
N ASP A 100 66.29 10.36 -16.26
CA ASP A 100 66.13 9.61 -17.51
C ASP A 100 65.07 8.48 -17.27
N LYS A 101 64.43 7.97 -18.33
CA LYS A 101 63.57 6.75 -18.29
C LYS A 101 64.39 5.47 -18.47
N PRO A 102 63.97 4.33 -17.89
CA PRO A 102 64.22 3.01 -18.49
C PRO A 102 62.94 2.27 -18.95
N LYS A 103 63.16 1.39 -19.95
CA LYS A 103 62.26 0.55 -20.75
C LYS A 103 61.61 -0.63 -19.97
N PRO A 104 60.57 -1.30 -20.53
CA PRO A 104 59.76 -2.31 -19.85
C PRO A 104 60.39 -3.72 -19.90
N ALA A 105 60.14 -4.51 -18.86
CA ALA A 105 60.48 -5.94 -18.79
C ALA A 105 59.30 -6.83 -19.20
N ASP A 106 59.63 -7.97 -19.81
CA ASP A 106 58.74 -8.92 -20.50
C ASP A 106 57.65 -9.57 -19.62
N PRO A 107 56.52 -9.99 -20.22
CA PRO A 107 55.38 -10.54 -19.49
C PRO A 107 55.65 -11.97 -18.99
N PRO A 108 55.24 -12.33 -17.76
CA PRO A 108 55.24 -13.72 -17.33
C PRO A 108 54.13 -14.51 -18.04
N LYS A 109 54.48 -15.74 -18.46
CA LYS A 109 53.66 -16.69 -19.23
C LYS A 109 52.30 -17.00 -18.58
N PRO A 110 51.27 -17.31 -19.40
CA PRO A 110 49.91 -17.59 -18.92
C PRO A 110 49.85 -18.89 -18.10
N GLN A 111 49.24 -18.82 -16.91
CA GLN A 111 48.82 -20.00 -16.16
C GLN A 111 47.66 -20.70 -16.88
N PRO A 112 47.55 -22.04 -16.82
CA PRO A 112 46.57 -22.81 -17.58
C PRO A 112 45.16 -22.55 -17.06
N LYS A 113 44.19 -22.40 -17.99
CA LYS A 113 42.75 -22.33 -17.67
C LYS A 113 42.36 -23.54 -16.81
N PRO A 114 41.61 -23.34 -15.69
CA PRO A 114 40.89 -24.45 -15.09
C PRO A 114 39.91 -24.99 -16.13
N ALA A 115 40.06 -26.28 -16.45
CA ALA A 115 39.14 -27.03 -17.28
C ALA A 115 37.70 -26.90 -16.76
N ASP A 116 36.75 -26.84 -17.69
CA ASP A 116 35.31 -26.71 -17.47
C ASP A 116 34.82 -27.64 -16.35
N LYS A 117 34.67 -27.12 -15.14
CA LYS A 117 33.76 -27.74 -14.17
C LYS A 117 32.36 -27.56 -14.74
N PRO A 118 31.59 -28.65 -14.99
CA PRO A 118 30.22 -28.50 -15.43
C PRO A 118 29.46 -27.70 -14.37
N MET A 119 28.86 -26.60 -14.79
CA MET A 119 28.06 -25.74 -13.90
C MET A 119 27.05 -26.60 -13.15
N SER A 120 26.91 -26.36 -11.84
CA SER A 120 25.87 -26.99 -11.04
C SER A 120 24.49 -26.59 -11.55
N GLU A 121 23.46 -27.40 -11.28
CA GLU A 121 22.08 -27.08 -11.70
C GLU A 121 21.59 -25.74 -11.15
N GLN A 122 22.07 -25.35 -9.96
CA GLN A 122 21.75 -24.05 -9.36
C GLN A 122 22.43 -22.89 -10.11
N GLU A 123 23.69 -23.05 -10.52
CA GLU A 123 24.41 -22.06 -11.34
C GLU A 123 23.83 -21.97 -12.76
N LYS A 124 23.46 -23.10 -13.38
CA LYS A 124 22.77 -23.11 -14.67
C LYS A 124 21.44 -22.37 -14.58
N ALA A 125 20.65 -22.61 -13.53
CA ALA A 125 19.37 -21.93 -13.34
C ALA A 125 19.53 -20.42 -13.14
N GLN A 126 20.55 -19.99 -12.37
CA GLN A 126 20.86 -18.57 -12.17
C GLN A 126 21.31 -17.90 -13.48
N GLU A 127 22.19 -18.55 -14.25
CA GLU A 127 22.66 -18.02 -15.53
C GLU A 127 21.56 -18.03 -16.59
N LEU A 128 20.69 -19.04 -16.62
CA LEU A 128 19.52 -19.09 -17.50
C LEU A 128 18.57 -17.93 -17.20
N GLY A 129 18.34 -17.63 -15.93
CA GLY A 129 17.54 -16.48 -15.50
C GLY A 129 18.17 -15.14 -15.88
N ARG A 130 19.51 -15.04 -15.85
CA ARG A 130 20.25 -13.85 -16.30
C ARG A 130 20.13 -13.66 -17.81
N LEU A 131 20.39 -14.71 -18.59
CA LEU A 131 20.29 -14.69 -20.05
C LEU A 131 18.87 -14.36 -20.50
N HIS A 132 17.85 -14.93 -19.86
CA HIS A 132 16.45 -14.66 -20.21
C HIS A 132 16.09 -13.17 -20.10
N ARG A 133 16.52 -12.49 -19.02
CA ARG A 133 16.30 -11.04 -18.86
C ARG A 133 16.99 -10.22 -19.95
N GLN A 134 18.24 -10.57 -20.27
CA GLN A 134 18.99 -9.88 -21.32
C GLN A 134 18.38 -10.09 -22.71
N VAL A 135 17.80 -11.26 -22.97
CA VAL A 135 17.05 -11.55 -24.19
C VAL A 135 15.82 -10.65 -24.29
N ILE A 136 15.02 -10.53 -23.23
CA ILE A 136 13.83 -9.65 -23.21
C ILE A 136 14.23 -8.20 -23.47
N GLU A 137 15.29 -7.71 -22.83
CA GLU A 137 15.82 -6.37 -23.06
C GLU A 137 16.28 -6.17 -24.51
N ALA A 138 16.96 -7.16 -25.09
CA ALA A 138 17.40 -7.11 -26.48
C ALA A 138 16.24 -7.13 -27.47
N PHE A 139 15.20 -7.94 -27.26
CA PHE A 139 13.98 -7.93 -28.09
C PHE A 139 13.22 -6.61 -27.99
N THR A 140 13.05 -6.09 -26.76
CA THR A 140 12.37 -4.80 -26.52
C THR A 140 13.11 -3.65 -27.20
N ALA A 141 14.44 -3.69 -27.18
CA ALA A 141 15.29 -2.71 -27.85
C ALA A 141 15.47 -2.98 -29.35
N LYS A 142 14.81 -4.00 -29.92
CA LYS A 142 14.96 -4.44 -31.33
C LYS A 142 16.41 -4.77 -31.73
N LYS A 143 17.25 -5.16 -30.76
CA LYS A 143 18.65 -5.56 -30.96
C LYS A 143 18.75 -7.07 -31.22
N TYR A 144 18.28 -7.50 -32.38
CA TYR A 144 18.10 -8.92 -32.69
C TYR A 144 19.41 -9.72 -32.80
N ASP A 145 20.52 -9.11 -33.25
CA ASP A 145 21.84 -9.77 -33.26
C ASP A 145 22.35 -10.08 -31.84
N GLN A 146 22.07 -9.16 -30.90
CA GLN A 146 22.39 -9.36 -29.50
C GLN A 146 21.49 -10.45 -28.90
N ALA A 147 20.18 -10.41 -29.17
CA ALA A 147 19.24 -11.43 -28.72
C ALA A 147 19.63 -12.83 -29.24
N LEU A 148 20.04 -12.91 -30.50
CA LEU A 148 20.52 -14.15 -31.14
C LEU A 148 21.71 -14.76 -30.39
N SER A 149 22.74 -13.96 -30.11
CA SER A 149 23.94 -14.45 -29.39
C SER A 149 23.62 -14.96 -27.98
N LEU A 150 22.68 -14.32 -27.30
CA LEU A 150 22.24 -14.70 -25.95
C LEU A 150 21.41 -15.97 -25.97
N LEU A 151 20.53 -16.11 -26.96
CA LEU A 151 19.68 -17.29 -27.13
C LEU A 151 20.46 -18.51 -27.58
N GLU A 152 21.48 -18.37 -28.44
CA GLU A 152 22.39 -19.47 -28.81
C GLU A 152 23.12 -20.04 -27.58
N ARG A 153 23.52 -19.16 -26.66
CA ARG A 153 24.10 -19.55 -25.36
C ARG A 153 23.06 -20.18 -24.44
N MET A 154 21.83 -19.66 -24.43
CA MET A 154 20.72 -20.16 -23.64
C MET A 154 20.32 -21.59 -24.03
N VAL A 155 20.22 -21.89 -25.33
CA VAL A 155 19.90 -23.24 -25.81
C VAL A 155 21.07 -24.22 -25.66
N LYS A 156 22.32 -23.75 -25.62
CA LYS A 156 23.47 -24.59 -25.23
C LYS A 156 23.42 -25.00 -23.76
N LEU A 157 23.03 -24.07 -22.87
CA LEU A 157 22.93 -24.32 -21.43
C LEU A 157 21.68 -25.13 -21.05
N ALA A 158 20.56 -24.89 -21.75
CA ALA A 158 19.31 -25.62 -21.55
C ALA A 158 18.74 -26.13 -22.89
N PRO A 159 19.31 -27.21 -23.46
CA PRO A 159 18.90 -27.75 -24.77
C PRO A 159 17.47 -28.26 -24.82
N ASN A 160 16.86 -28.53 -23.66
CA ASN A 160 15.48 -29.02 -23.56
C ASN A 160 14.46 -27.92 -23.27
N HIS A 161 14.85 -26.63 -23.33
CA HIS A 161 13.97 -25.51 -22.98
C HIS A 161 13.16 -25.02 -24.21
N PRO A 162 11.88 -25.38 -24.36
CA PRO A 162 11.11 -25.16 -25.59
C PRO A 162 10.99 -23.68 -25.99
N LEU A 163 10.76 -22.80 -25.01
CA LEU A 163 10.61 -21.36 -25.26
C LEU A 163 11.93 -20.68 -25.65
N ALA A 164 13.08 -21.24 -25.26
CA ALA A 164 14.38 -20.67 -25.64
C ALA A 164 14.66 -20.97 -27.13
N TRP A 165 14.30 -22.17 -27.59
CA TRP A 165 14.35 -22.52 -29.00
C TRP A 165 13.35 -21.73 -29.85
N TYR A 166 12.15 -21.46 -29.34
CA TYR A 166 11.17 -20.62 -30.03
C TYR A 166 11.68 -19.18 -30.19
N ASN A 167 12.16 -18.57 -29.11
CA ASN A 167 12.70 -17.21 -29.15
C ASN A 167 13.98 -17.14 -30.00
N LEU A 168 14.79 -18.21 -30.05
CA LEU A 168 15.92 -18.33 -30.96
C LEU A 168 15.47 -18.30 -32.43
N ALA A 169 14.39 -19.01 -32.77
CA ALA A 169 13.81 -18.96 -34.11
C ALA A 169 13.33 -17.54 -34.48
N CYS A 170 12.71 -16.83 -33.54
CA CYS A 170 12.29 -15.44 -33.72
C CYS A 170 13.50 -14.53 -33.98
N ALA A 171 14.54 -14.60 -33.15
CA ALA A 171 15.76 -13.80 -33.33
C ALA A 171 16.44 -14.12 -34.68
N GLN A 172 16.54 -15.40 -35.06
CA GLN A 172 17.13 -15.84 -36.33
C GLN A 172 16.36 -15.30 -37.54
N CYS A 173 15.02 -15.26 -37.49
CA CYS A 173 14.22 -14.64 -38.55
C CYS A 173 14.52 -13.15 -38.68
N ARG A 174 14.61 -12.43 -37.55
CA ARG A 174 14.88 -11.00 -37.52
C ARG A 174 16.29 -10.62 -37.97
N THR A 175 17.23 -11.57 -37.93
CA THR A 175 18.60 -11.41 -38.46
C THR A 175 18.79 -12.05 -39.84
N GLY A 176 17.72 -12.46 -40.53
CA GLY A 176 17.78 -13.03 -41.88
C GLY A 176 18.29 -14.47 -41.99
N LYS A 177 18.43 -15.19 -40.88
CA LYS A 177 18.87 -16.60 -40.82
C LYS A 177 17.68 -17.57 -40.93
N THR A 178 16.87 -17.40 -41.98
CA THR A 178 15.57 -18.07 -42.17
C THR A 178 15.66 -19.61 -42.14
N ALA A 179 16.72 -20.19 -42.70
CA ALA A 179 16.90 -21.65 -42.72
C ALA A 179 17.17 -22.24 -41.32
N ASP A 180 17.92 -21.53 -40.48
CA ASP A 180 18.20 -21.98 -39.11
C ASP A 180 17.02 -21.68 -38.18
N ALA A 181 16.30 -20.58 -38.43
CA ALA A 181 15.05 -20.28 -37.74
C ALA A 181 14.03 -21.41 -37.88
N MET A 182 13.88 -21.97 -39.09
CA MET A 182 12.97 -23.10 -39.31
C MET A 182 13.40 -24.34 -38.50
N LYS A 183 14.71 -24.63 -38.39
CA LYS A 183 15.21 -25.75 -37.57
C LYS A 183 14.95 -25.52 -36.07
N SER A 184 15.23 -24.32 -35.59
CA SER A 184 14.98 -23.94 -34.19
C SER A 184 13.50 -23.99 -33.83
N LEU A 185 12.62 -23.57 -34.75
CA LEU A 185 11.18 -23.63 -34.57
C LEU A 185 10.66 -25.07 -34.52
N VAL A 186 11.11 -25.94 -35.42
CA VAL A 186 10.80 -27.38 -35.34
C VAL A 186 11.26 -27.94 -33.99
N LYS A 187 12.49 -27.60 -33.57
CA LYS A 187 13.02 -28.08 -32.29
C LYS A 187 12.20 -27.61 -31.09
N ALA A 188 11.73 -26.36 -31.09
CA ALA A 188 10.84 -25.83 -30.07
C ALA A 188 9.53 -26.63 -29.98
N THR A 189 8.95 -26.99 -31.12
CA THR A 189 7.69 -27.76 -31.17
C THR A 189 7.83 -29.20 -30.70
N GLU A 190 8.97 -29.84 -31.01
CA GLU A 190 9.31 -31.17 -30.49
C GLU A 190 9.43 -31.17 -28.96
N LEU A 191 9.99 -30.09 -28.40
CA LEU A 191 10.16 -29.89 -26.96
C LEU A 191 8.88 -29.41 -26.24
N GLY A 192 7.77 -29.24 -26.97
CA GLY A 192 6.45 -28.97 -26.37
C GLY A 192 5.85 -27.59 -26.63
N PHE A 193 6.52 -26.71 -27.39
CA PHE A 193 5.93 -25.43 -27.82
C PHE A 193 4.96 -25.64 -29.00
N ARG A 194 3.70 -25.99 -28.71
CA ARG A 194 2.73 -26.47 -29.72
C ARG A 194 1.60 -25.50 -30.06
N ASP A 195 1.71 -24.23 -29.64
CA ASP A 195 0.70 -23.21 -29.92
C ASP A 195 0.78 -22.73 -31.38
N ALA A 196 0.07 -23.42 -32.27
CA ALA A 196 0.07 -23.12 -33.71
C ALA A 196 -0.45 -21.72 -34.02
N ASP A 197 -1.43 -21.22 -33.25
CA ASP A 197 -2.04 -19.91 -33.50
C ASP A 197 -1.13 -18.78 -33.05
N HIS A 198 -0.36 -18.99 -31.96
CA HIS A 198 0.69 -18.07 -31.57
C HIS A 198 1.83 -18.04 -32.60
N ILE A 199 2.31 -19.21 -33.05
CA ILE A 199 3.37 -19.31 -34.06
C ILE A 199 2.94 -18.60 -35.36
N GLU A 200 1.72 -18.85 -35.85
CA GLU A 200 1.24 -18.27 -37.11
C GLU A 200 1.14 -16.74 -37.07
N LYS A 201 0.66 -16.19 -35.94
CA LYS A 201 0.43 -14.74 -35.75
C LYS A 201 1.68 -13.97 -35.33
N ASP A 202 2.75 -14.66 -34.94
CA ASP A 202 3.98 -13.99 -34.53
C ASP A 202 4.63 -13.30 -35.73
N GLU A 203 4.75 -11.98 -35.63
CA GLU A 203 5.34 -11.13 -36.67
C GLU A 203 6.84 -11.33 -36.79
N ASP A 204 7.52 -11.80 -35.74
CA ASP A 204 8.94 -12.09 -35.82
C ASP A 204 9.24 -13.33 -36.65
N LEU A 205 8.25 -14.22 -36.84
CA LEU A 205 8.32 -15.40 -37.71
C LEU A 205 7.74 -15.17 -39.11
N ALA A 206 7.31 -13.94 -39.44
CA ALA A 206 6.78 -13.60 -40.76
C ALA A 206 7.66 -14.09 -41.94
N PRO A 207 9.00 -14.05 -41.88
CA PRO A 207 9.87 -14.59 -42.94
C PRO A 207 9.70 -16.09 -43.23
N LEU A 208 9.15 -16.89 -42.30
CA LEU A 208 8.93 -18.33 -42.48
C LEU A 208 7.60 -18.65 -43.16
N ARG A 209 6.62 -17.73 -43.17
CA ARG A 209 5.25 -17.97 -43.64
C ARG A 209 5.17 -18.43 -45.10
N GLY A 210 6.16 -18.06 -45.93
CA GLY A 210 6.28 -18.48 -47.32
C GLY A 210 6.83 -19.90 -47.53
N LEU A 211 7.44 -20.51 -46.50
CA LEU A 211 8.09 -21.82 -46.63
C LEU A 211 7.08 -22.97 -46.54
N THR A 212 7.17 -23.92 -47.46
CA THR A 212 6.34 -25.14 -47.44
C THR A 212 6.50 -25.91 -46.12
N ALA A 213 7.72 -25.95 -45.57
CA ALA A 213 8.01 -26.61 -44.29
C ALA A 213 7.31 -25.93 -43.10
N TYR A 214 7.13 -24.61 -43.13
CA TYR A 214 6.44 -23.86 -42.08
C TYR A 214 4.94 -24.12 -42.10
N LYS A 215 4.33 -24.11 -43.30
CA LYS A 215 2.92 -24.46 -43.48
C LYS A 215 2.63 -25.90 -43.05
N ALA A 216 3.48 -26.84 -43.45
CA ALA A 216 3.37 -28.25 -43.04
C ALA A 216 3.53 -28.44 -41.52
N LEU A 217 4.39 -27.65 -40.87
CA LEU A 217 4.54 -27.66 -39.41
C LEU A 217 3.27 -27.16 -38.70
N LEU A 218 2.67 -26.06 -39.16
CA LEU A 218 1.43 -25.53 -38.61
C LEU A 218 0.25 -26.50 -38.80
N GLU A 219 0.11 -27.13 -39.96
CA GLU A 219 -0.92 -28.16 -40.17
C GLU A 219 -0.72 -29.36 -39.24
N ARG A 220 0.53 -29.81 -39.04
CA ARG A 220 0.83 -30.90 -38.11
C ARG A 220 0.47 -30.55 -36.67
N LEU A 221 0.73 -29.32 -36.24
CA LEU A 221 0.37 -28.84 -34.90
C LEU A 221 -1.15 -28.71 -34.70
N ARG A 222 -1.90 -28.46 -35.79
CA ARG A 222 -3.36 -28.40 -35.82
C ARG A 222 -4.03 -29.78 -36.00
N GLY A 223 -3.26 -30.86 -36.12
CA GLY A 223 -3.75 -32.23 -36.17
C GLY A 223 -3.94 -32.83 -37.58
N GLY A 224 -3.45 -32.19 -38.64
CA GLY A 224 -3.53 -32.71 -40.02
C GLY A 224 -2.53 -33.84 -40.33
N LYS A 225 -2.94 -34.84 -41.11
CA LYS A 225 -2.04 -35.91 -41.64
C LYS A 225 -1.06 -35.30 -42.67
N PRO A 226 0.25 -35.60 -42.61
CA PRO A 226 1.24 -35.00 -43.52
C PRO A 226 1.21 -35.65 -44.92
N ALA A 227 1.45 -34.85 -45.97
CA ALA A 227 1.75 -35.34 -47.31
C ALA A 227 3.13 -36.05 -47.36
N PRO A 228 3.33 -37.09 -48.21
CA PRO A 228 4.52 -37.93 -48.17
C PRO A 228 5.76 -37.22 -48.73
N ALA A 229 6.90 -37.36 -48.04
CA ALA A 229 8.21 -36.92 -48.51
C ALA A 229 8.97 -38.08 -49.22
N PRO A 230 9.89 -37.78 -50.16
CA PRO A 230 10.62 -38.79 -50.94
C PRO A 230 11.72 -39.50 -50.12
N LYS A 231 12.04 -40.75 -50.49
CA LYS A 231 13.02 -41.72 -49.89
C LYS A 231 14.36 -41.75 -50.68
N PRO A 232 15.42 -42.50 -50.27
CA PRO A 232 15.97 -42.97 -48.96
C PRO A 232 17.54 -42.80 -48.85
N ALA A 233 18.25 -43.18 -47.77
CA ALA A 233 19.01 -44.46 -47.63
C ALA A 233 19.64 -44.68 -46.21
N ASP A 234 20.22 -45.88 -46.01
CA ASP A 234 20.21 -46.78 -44.83
C ASP A 234 21.14 -46.57 -43.60
N LYS A 235 20.59 -46.97 -42.42
CA LYS A 235 21.04 -47.87 -41.28
C LYS A 235 22.53 -48.29 -41.12
N PRO A 236 23.00 -48.84 -39.94
CA PRO A 236 22.26 -49.53 -38.87
C PRO A 236 22.69 -49.31 -37.38
N LYS A 237 21.87 -49.91 -36.49
CA LYS A 237 21.94 -50.06 -35.02
C LYS A 237 22.96 -51.14 -34.58
N PRO A 238 23.28 -51.25 -33.28
CA PRO A 238 22.80 -52.44 -32.54
C PRO A 238 22.23 -52.14 -31.15
N ALA A 239 21.64 -53.19 -30.55
CA ALA A 239 20.79 -53.22 -29.36
C ALA A 239 21.44 -54.07 -28.23
N PRO A 240 20.70 -54.68 -27.27
CA PRO A 240 20.36 -54.14 -25.95
C PRO A 240 20.67 -55.11 -24.78
N GLU A 241 20.52 -54.70 -23.51
CA GLU A 241 20.38 -55.56 -22.31
C GLU A 241 20.02 -54.63 -21.12
N GLY A 242 19.27 -54.95 -20.06
CA GLY A 242 18.67 -56.19 -19.54
C GLY A 242 18.47 -56.02 -18.02
N SER A 243 17.21 -56.00 -17.57
CA SER A 243 16.59 -56.42 -16.29
C SER A 243 17.44 -56.73 -15.01
N THR A 244 17.03 -56.20 -13.84
CA THR A 244 16.58 -56.91 -12.59
C THR A 244 16.89 -56.18 -11.24
N ARG A 245 16.00 -56.43 -10.25
CA ARG A 245 15.91 -56.03 -8.80
C ARG A 245 16.53 -57.15 -7.90
N PRO A 246 16.48 -57.21 -6.53
CA PRO A 246 16.11 -56.29 -5.41
C PRO A 246 16.99 -56.41 -4.10
N THR A 247 16.51 -55.88 -2.96
CA THR A 247 16.85 -56.12 -1.50
C THR A 247 17.97 -55.25 -0.91
N SER A 248 17.96 -54.73 0.34
CA SER A 248 17.20 -54.94 1.59
C SER A 248 17.29 -53.68 2.51
N GLN A 249 16.33 -53.52 3.44
CA GLN A 249 16.34 -52.54 4.56
C GLN A 249 17.02 -53.12 5.82
N PRO A 250 17.36 -52.28 6.84
CA PRO A 250 16.59 -52.37 8.09
C PRO A 250 16.29 -51.03 8.82
N THR A 251 15.02 -50.91 9.21
CA THR A 251 14.42 -50.45 10.50
C THR A 251 14.84 -49.17 11.23
N SER A 252 13.86 -48.26 11.42
CA SER A 252 13.75 -47.34 12.57
C SER A 252 12.28 -47.20 13.04
N ARG A 253 12.09 -47.04 14.37
CA ARG A 253 10.81 -46.76 15.07
C ARG A 253 10.92 -45.37 15.77
N PRO A 254 9.82 -44.73 16.22
CA PRO A 254 9.32 -43.50 15.63
C PRO A 254 9.51 -42.27 16.53
N ALA A 255 10.08 -41.18 15.98
CA ALA A 255 10.08 -39.88 16.64
C ALA A 255 8.78 -39.12 16.30
N SER A 256 8.12 -38.60 17.34
CA SER A 256 6.97 -37.72 17.30
C SER A 256 7.23 -36.49 16.43
N ARG A 257 6.47 -36.40 15.33
CA ARG A 257 6.53 -35.32 14.35
C ARG A 257 5.87 -34.06 14.93
N PRO A 258 6.52 -32.88 14.95
CA PRO A 258 5.80 -31.62 14.97
C PRO A 258 4.98 -31.56 13.67
N MET A 259 3.69 -31.29 13.74
CA MET A 259 2.86 -31.09 12.55
C MET A 259 3.44 -29.93 11.72
N ALA A 260 4.04 -30.27 10.58
CA ALA A 260 4.35 -29.31 9.55
C ALA A 260 3.04 -28.71 9.02
N MET A 261 2.90 -27.39 9.11
CA MET A 261 1.89 -26.66 8.35
C MET A 261 2.21 -26.83 6.85
N PRO A 262 1.25 -27.24 6.01
CA PRO A 262 1.43 -27.28 4.57
C PRO A 262 1.72 -25.87 4.04
N GLN A 263 2.76 -25.73 3.23
CA GLN A 263 2.93 -24.51 2.42
C GLN A 263 1.71 -24.38 1.49
N PHE A 264 0.89 -23.35 1.68
CA PHE A 264 -0.18 -23.01 0.75
C PHE A 264 0.32 -21.99 -0.28
N PRO A 265 0.46 -22.36 -1.57
CA PRO A 265 0.84 -21.43 -2.62
C PRO A 265 -0.22 -20.34 -2.81
N ARG A 266 0.13 -19.20 -3.44
CA ARG A 266 -0.88 -18.37 -4.10
C ARG A 266 -1.69 -19.33 -4.97
N ARG A 267 -2.98 -19.51 -4.72
CA ARG A 267 -3.81 -20.33 -5.61
C ARG A 267 -3.96 -19.54 -6.90
N GLU A 268 -3.04 -19.77 -7.84
CA GLU A 268 -3.33 -19.53 -9.23
C GLU A 268 -4.68 -20.20 -9.51
N LEU A 269 -5.60 -19.48 -10.17
CA LEU A 269 -6.80 -20.12 -10.71
C LEU A 269 -6.32 -21.36 -11.47
N THR A 270 -6.89 -22.52 -11.14
CA THR A 270 -6.55 -23.74 -11.87
C THR A 270 -6.83 -23.51 -13.35
N ALA A 271 -6.21 -24.29 -14.24
CA ALA A 271 -6.50 -24.19 -15.68
C ALA A 271 -8.01 -24.28 -15.97
N GLN A 272 -8.71 -25.13 -15.20
CA GLN A 272 -10.17 -25.25 -15.21
C GLN A 272 -10.88 -23.97 -14.76
N GLN A 273 -10.49 -23.36 -13.63
CA GLN A 273 -11.08 -22.10 -13.16
C GLN A 273 -10.83 -20.94 -14.14
N ARG A 274 -9.63 -20.84 -14.74
CA ARG A 274 -9.34 -19.84 -15.79
C ARG A 274 -10.24 -20.03 -17.01
N LYS A 275 -10.46 -21.28 -17.42
CA LYS A 275 -11.37 -21.63 -18.51
C LYS A 275 -12.81 -21.24 -18.19
N ILE A 276 -13.29 -21.52 -16.98
CA ILE A 276 -14.64 -21.13 -16.53
C ILE A 276 -14.81 -19.61 -16.56
N VAL A 277 -13.83 -18.83 -16.09
CA VAL A 277 -13.89 -17.36 -16.14
C VAL A 277 -13.99 -16.86 -17.59
N ALA A 278 -13.15 -17.37 -18.49
CA ALA A 278 -13.17 -16.96 -19.91
C ALA A 278 -14.49 -17.36 -20.61
N LEU A 279 -15.04 -18.54 -20.30
CA LEU A 279 -16.33 -18.99 -20.80
C LEU A 279 -17.45 -18.09 -20.28
N THR A 280 -17.47 -17.79 -18.98
CA THR A 280 -18.45 -16.87 -18.38
C THR A 280 -18.39 -15.49 -19.05
N GLN A 281 -17.19 -15.02 -19.41
CA GLN A 281 -17.01 -13.72 -20.11
C GLN A 281 -17.67 -13.70 -21.47
N THR A 282 -17.56 -14.81 -22.17
CA THR A 282 -18.16 -14.99 -23.49
C THR A 282 -19.67 -15.20 -23.37
N LEU A 283 -20.13 -15.93 -22.35
CA LEU A 283 -21.55 -16.15 -22.04
C LEU A 283 -22.29 -14.82 -21.88
N GLN A 284 -21.74 -13.90 -21.10
CA GLN A 284 -22.37 -12.59 -20.89
C GLN A 284 -22.43 -11.78 -22.19
N ARG A 285 -21.38 -11.84 -23.02
CA ARG A 285 -21.39 -11.17 -24.33
C ARG A 285 -22.50 -11.71 -25.22
N HIS A 286 -22.83 -13.00 -25.13
CA HIS A 286 -23.99 -13.56 -25.82
C HIS A 286 -25.31 -13.03 -25.25
N PHE A 287 -25.48 -12.93 -23.94
CA PHE A 287 -26.66 -12.28 -23.33
C PHE A 287 -26.84 -10.84 -23.82
N GLN A 288 -25.75 -10.08 -23.79
CA GLN A 288 -25.64 -8.72 -24.30
C GLN A 288 -26.07 -8.58 -25.76
N ASN A 289 -25.65 -9.52 -26.61
CA ASN A 289 -26.02 -9.57 -28.01
C ASN A 289 -27.39 -10.22 -28.27
N LYS A 290 -28.12 -10.61 -27.22
CA LYS A 290 -29.39 -11.36 -27.29
C LYS A 290 -29.29 -12.73 -27.97
N GLU A 291 -28.09 -13.33 -27.97
CA GLU A 291 -27.79 -14.67 -28.51
C GLU A 291 -28.00 -15.76 -27.43
N TYR A 292 -29.24 -15.92 -26.98
CA TYR A 292 -29.57 -16.73 -25.80
C TYR A 292 -29.35 -18.23 -25.98
N ASP A 293 -29.46 -18.75 -27.21
CA ASP A 293 -29.11 -20.11 -27.60
C ASP A 293 -27.62 -20.41 -27.37
N LYS A 294 -26.74 -19.50 -27.81
CA LYS A 294 -25.29 -19.62 -27.58
C LYS A 294 -24.94 -19.46 -26.11
N ALA A 295 -25.63 -18.56 -25.40
CA ALA A 295 -25.45 -18.37 -23.97
C ALA A 295 -25.82 -19.64 -23.18
N ARG A 296 -26.95 -20.28 -23.50
CA ARG A 296 -27.38 -21.57 -22.94
C ARG A 296 -26.33 -22.66 -23.16
N ASP A 297 -25.86 -22.83 -24.39
CA ASP A 297 -24.88 -23.87 -24.73
C ASP A 297 -23.55 -23.65 -24.01
N LEU A 298 -23.14 -22.39 -23.83
CA LEU A 298 -21.95 -22.06 -23.07
C LEU A 298 -22.14 -22.28 -21.56
N ALA A 299 -23.34 -22.01 -21.02
CA ALA A 299 -23.66 -22.31 -19.64
C ALA A 299 -23.56 -23.81 -19.35
N HIS A 300 -24.09 -24.67 -20.24
CA HIS A 300 -23.91 -26.12 -20.15
C HIS A 300 -22.44 -26.53 -20.14
N LYS A 301 -21.62 -25.96 -21.04
CA LYS A 301 -20.17 -26.23 -21.06
C LYS A 301 -19.47 -25.82 -19.76
N ILE A 302 -19.93 -24.76 -19.09
CA ILE A 302 -19.40 -24.39 -17.79
C ILE A 302 -19.84 -25.41 -16.73
N LEU A 303 -21.10 -25.84 -16.75
CA LEU A 303 -21.63 -26.83 -15.81
C LEU A 303 -21.05 -28.23 -15.99
N GLU A 304 -20.61 -28.60 -17.20
CA GLU A 304 -19.79 -29.81 -17.44
C GLU A 304 -18.43 -29.74 -16.75
N LEU A 305 -17.85 -28.53 -16.65
CA LEU A 305 -16.59 -28.31 -15.94
C LEU A 305 -16.81 -28.17 -14.43
N ASP A 306 -17.91 -27.57 -14.00
CA ASP A 306 -18.21 -27.31 -12.59
C ASP A 306 -19.73 -27.42 -12.35
N PRO A 307 -20.22 -28.63 -12.02
CA PRO A 307 -21.65 -28.87 -11.81
C PRO A 307 -22.25 -28.13 -10.60
N ASP A 308 -21.42 -27.64 -9.68
CA ASP A 308 -21.84 -26.91 -8.49
C ASP A 308 -21.82 -25.38 -8.72
N ASN A 309 -21.53 -24.92 -9.94
CA ASN A 309 -21.49 -23.49 -10.27
C ASN A 309 -22.91 -22.88 -10.31
N HIS A 310 -23.35 -22.37 -9.16
CA HIS A 310 -24.69 -21.80 -8.98
C HIS A 310 -24.97 -20.60 -9.91
N THR A 311 -23.96 -19.80 -10.25
CA THR A 311 -24.11 -18.66 -11.18
C THR A 311 -24.39 -19.14 -12.60
N SER A 312 -23.73 -20.20 -13.05
CA SER A 312 -23.99 -20.80 -14.36
C SER A 312 -25.35 -21.48 -14.42
N TRP A 313 -25.81 -22.12 -13.33
CA TRP A 313 -27.20 -22.59 -13.24
C TRP A 313 -28.23 -21.47 -13.35
N TYR A 314 -27.97 -20.33 -12.68
CA TYR A 314 -28.81 -19.14 -12.79
C TYR A 314 -28.83 -18.58 -14.21
N ASN A 315 -27.66 -18.37 -14.82
CA ASN A 315 -27.55 -17.89 -16.19
C ASN A 315 -28.20 -18.85 -17.19
N LEU A 316 -28.11 -20.17 -16.97
CA LEU A 316 -28.81 -21.16 -17.78
C LEU A 316 -30.34 -21.00 -17.65
N ALA A 317 -30.84 -20.74 -16.45
CA ALA A 317 -32.25 -20.41 -16.22
C ALA A 317 -32.68 -19.15 -17.00
N CYS A 318 -31.87 -18.07 -16.95
CA CYS A 318 -32.13 -16.85 -17.72
C CYS A 318 -32.16 -17.15 -19.24
N ALA A 319 -31.22 -17.92 -19.76
CA ALA A 319 -31.19 -18.27 -21.18
C ALA A 319 -32.44 -19.07 -21.60
N HIS A 320 -32.85 -20.06 -20.80
CA HIS A 320 -34.08 -20.82 -21.05
C HIS A 320 -35.33 -19.94 -20.98
N ALA A 321 -35.41 -19.04 -20.00
CA ALA A 321 -36.52 -18.10 -19.85
C ALA A 321 -36.65 -17.19 -21.09
N ARG A 322 -35.53 -16.70 -21.64
CA ARG A 322 -35.49 -15.88 -22.86
C ARG A 322 -35.81 -16.64 -24.14
N LEU A 323 -35.53 -17.94 -24.17
CA LEU A 323 -35.88 -18.83 -25.28
C LEU A 323 -37.33 -19.35 -25.20
N GLY A 324 -38.05 -19.06 -24.11
CA GLY A 324 -39.43 -19.54 -23.89
C GLY A 324 -39.52 -20.95 -23.31
N ASN A 325 -38.41 -21.54 -22.90
CA ASN A 325 -38.33 -22.89 -22.30
C ASN A 325 -38.63 -22.80 -20.79
N ILE A 326 -39.90 -22.57 -20.45
CA ILE A 326 -40.33 -22.27 -19.07
C ILE A 326 -40.02 -23.41 -18.08
N PRO A 327 -40.34 -24.69 -18.35
CA PRO A 327 -40.07 -25.78 -17.40
C PRO A 327 -38.58 -25.95 -17.09
N GLU A 328 -37.74 -25.93 -18.12
CA GLU A 328 -36.29 -26.04 -17.99
C GLU A 328 -35.69 -24.84 -17.27
N GLY A 329 -36.20 -23.63 -17.56
CA GLY A 329 -35.81 -22.41 -16.86
C GLY A 329 -36.08 -22.50 -15.36
N LEU A 330 -37.26 -22.96 -14.96
CA LEU A 330 -37.62 -23.14 -13.54
C LEU A 330 -36.79 -24.21 -12.84
N ALA A 331 -36.52 -25.33 -13.53
CA ALA A 331 -35.66 -26.38 -13.01
C ALA A 331 -34.24 -25.88 -12.77
N CYS A 332 -33.65 -25.18 -13.75
CA CYS A 332 -32.32 -24.58 -13.62
C CYS A 332 -32.27 -23.53 -12.51
N LEU A 333 -33.32 -22.72 -12.35
CA LEU A 333 -33.41 -21.70 -11.31
C LEU A 333 -33.47 -22.34 -9.91
N THR A 334 -34.25 -23.40 -9.76
CA THR A 334 -34.32 -24.18 -8.51
C THR A 334 -32.96 -24.78 -8.17
N MET A 335 -32.30 -25.40 -9.16
CA MET A 335 -30.95 -25.92 -9.00
C MET A 335 -29.94 -24.83 -8.63
N ALA A 336 -30.03 -23.63 -9.23
CA ALA A 336 -29.16 -22.52 -8.87
C ALA A 336 -29.26 -22.20 -7.38
N VAL A 337 -30.47 -22.12 -6.85
CA VAL A 337 -30.72 -21.85 -5.42
C VAL A 337 -30.21 -22.99 -4.53
N GLU A 338 -30.47 -24.24 -4.90
CA GLU A 338 -29.94 -25.42 -4.18
C GLU A 338 -28.40 -25.47 -4.15
N LYS A 339 -27.76 -25.00 -5.23
CA LYS A 339 -26.29 -24.88 -5.32
C LYS A 339 -25.74 -23.62 -4.65
N GLY A 340 -26.60 -22.74 -4.11
CA GLY A 340 -26.19 -21.59 -3.29
C GLY A 340 -26.34 -20.23 -3.94
N PHE A 341 -27.14 -20.08 -5.01
CA PHE A 341 -27.54 -18.77 -5.51
C PHE A 341 -28.63 -18.17 -4.61
N THR A 342 -28.35 -17.02 -3.97
CA THR A 342 -29.29 -16.42 -3.00
C THR A 342 -29.66 -14.97 -3.26
N SER A 343 -29.24 -14.40 -4.40
CA SER A 343 -29.61 -13.04 -4.81
C SER A 343 -31.08 -12.97 -5.24
N PHE A 344 -32.00 -13.18 -4.31
CA PHE A 344 -33.45 -13.24 -4.55
C PHE A 344 -34.00 -11.92 -5.08
N ARG A 345 -33.51 -10.78 -4.59
CA ARG A 345 -33.87 -9.47 -5.12
C ARG A 345 -33.47 -9.30 -6.58
N HIS A 346 -32.28 -9.77 -6.94
CA HIS A 346 -31.83 -9.78 -8.33
C HIS A 346 -32.75 -10.68 -9.16
N MET A 347 -33.07 -11.88 -8.68
CA MET A 347 -33.99 -12.80 -9.33
C MET A 347 -35.40 -12.22 -9.54
N GLU A 348 -35.92 -11.47 -8.55
CA GLU A 348 -37.22 -10.77 -8.61
C GLU A 348 -37.24 -9.67 -9.69
N ASN A 349 -36.09 -9.02 -9.93
CA ASN A 349 -35.97 -7.84 -10.79
C ASN A 349 -35.30 -8.12 -12.15
N ASP A 350 -34.64 -9.27 -12.34
CA ASP A 350 -33.89 -9.61 -13.55
C ASP A 350 -34.81 -9.74 -14.77
N PRO A 351 -34.73 -8.82 -15.76
CA PRO A 351 -35.63 -8.81 -16.91
C PRO A 351 -35.57 -10.10 -17.72
N ASP A 352 -34.49 -10.88 -17.61
CA ASP A 352 -34.38 -12.14 -18.33
C ASP A 352 -35.31 -13.23 -17.79
N LEU A 353 -35.71 -13.13 -16.52
CA LEU A 353 -36.62 -14.07 -15.87
C LEU A 353 -38.10 -13.67 -15.95
N THR A 354 -38.44 -12.58 -16.64
CA THR A 354 -39.82 -12.04 -16.71
C THR A 354 -40.88 -13.10 -17.05
N THR A 355 -40.55 -14.05 -17.93
CA THR A 355 -41.44 -15.14 -18.34
C THR A 355 -41.66 -16.20 -17.24
N LEU A 356 -40.70 -16.37 -16.33
CA LEU A 356 -40.80 -17.31 -15.19
C LEU A 356 -41.55 -16.71 -14.00
N ARG A 357 -41.50 -15.38 -13.80
CA ARG A 357 -41.98 -14.69 -12.59
C ARG A 357 -43.44 -14.95 -12.23
N TRP A 358 -44.27 -15.20 -13.25
CA TRP A 358 -45.72 -15.39 -13.07
C TRP A 358 -46.11 -16.81 -12.65
N THR A 359 -45.18 -17.76 -12.76
CA THR A 359 -45.43 -19.18 -12.49
C THR A 359 -45.58 -19.45 -10.99
N SER A 360 -46.36 -20.48 -10.64
CA SER A 360 -46.52 -20.91 -9.25
C SER A 360 -45.18 -21.35 -8.64
N THR A 361 -44.35 -22.06 -9.40
CA THR A 361 -43.03 -22.56 -8.96
C THR A 361 -42.09 -21.42 -8.60
N PHE A 362 -42.00 -20.37 -9.41
CA PHE A 362 -41.18 -19.20 -9.11
C PHE A 362 -41.66 -18.50 -7.83
N LYS A 363 -42.97 -18.30 -7.70
CA LYS A 363 -43.56 -17.71 -6.48
C LYS A 363 -43.31 -18.55 -5.23
N GLN A 364 -43.38 -19.88 -5.34
CA GLN A 364 -43.08 -20.80 -4.23
C GLN A 364 -41.60 -20.77 -3.86
N LEU A 365 -40.70 -20.65 -4.83
CA LEU A 365 -39.26 -20.49 -4.59
C LEU A 365 -38.97 -19.21 -3.80
N LEU A 366 -39.55 -18.09 -4.22
CA LEU A 366 -39.41 -16.81 -3.52
C LEU A 366 -40.07 -16.79 -2.14
N ALA A 367 -41.23 -17.44 -1.98
CA ALA A 367 -41.89 -17.55 -0.68
C ALA A 367 -41.03 -18.28 0.37
N ARG A 368 -40.07 -19.12 -0.06
CA ARG A 368 -39.14 -19.84 0.80
C ARG A 368 -37.81 -19.10 1.02
N LYS A 369 -37.64 -17.89 0.50
CA LYS A 369 -36.34 -17.19 0.52
C LYS A 369 -35.75 -17.05 1.92
N ASP A 370 -36.55 -16.65 2.90
CA ASP A 370 -36.07 -16.45 4.27
C ASP A 370 -35.62 -17.76 4.93
N ASP A 371 -36.32 -18.87 4.67
CA ASP A 371 -35.95 -20.20 5.18
C ASP A 371 -34.63 -20.69 4.53
N ILE A 372 -34.47 -20.45 3.23
CA ILE A 372 -33.26 -20.80 2.49
C ILE A 372 -32.05 -20.00 3.01
N LEU A 373 -32.23 -18.70 3.21
CA LEU A 373 -31.20 -17.81 3.76
C LEU A 373 -30.81 -18.21 5.19
N ARG A 374 -31.78 -18.56 6.05
CA ARG A 374 -31.52 -19.09 7.39
C ARG A 374 -30.70 -20.38 7.35
N GLY A 375 -31.13 -21.36 6.55
CA GLY A 375 -30.41 -22.63 6.41
C GLY A 375 -28.98 -22.45 5.88
N ARG A 376 -28.77 -21.49 4.97
CA ARG A 376 -27.42 -21.13 4.51
C ARG A 376 -26.58 -20.51 5.63
N ALA A 377 -27.14 -19.60 6.42
CA ALA A 377 -26.46 -19.01 7.57
C ALA A 377 -26.03 -20.08 8.59
N ASP A 378 -26.89 -21.07 8.85
CA ASP A 378 -26.58 -22.20 9.74
C ASP A 378 -25.44 -23.07 9.19
N LYS A 379 -25.43 -23.31 7.88
CA LYS A 379 -24.31 -24.02 7.22
C LYS A 379 -23.01 -23.25 7.33
N ILE A 380 -23.02 -21.94 7.07
CA ILE A 380 -21.86 -21.06 7.22
C ILE A 380 -21.36 -21.09 8.67
N LEU A 381 -22.28 -21.01 9.63
CA LEU A 381 -21.97 -21.08 11.05
C LEU A 381 -21.27 -22.41 11.42
N ALA A 382 -21.77 -23.54 10.92
CA ALA A 382 -21.15 -24.85 11.12
C ALA A 382 -19.72 -24.91 10.53
N GLU A 383 -19.53 -24.36 9.33
CA GLU A 383 -18.21 -24.27 8.71
C GLU A 383 -17.24 -23.38 9.50
N LEU A 384 -17.72 -22.24 10.01
CA LEU A 384 -16.92 -21.33 10.83
C LEU A 384 -16.49 -22.00 12.14
N ARG A 385 -17.39 -22.73 12.81
CA ARG A 385 -17.06 -23.51 14.00
C ARG A 385 -15.96 -24.53 13.73
N GLN A 386 -16.03 -25.23 12.61
CA GLN A 386 -15.01 -26.20 12.22
C GLN A 386 -13.66 -25.54 11.90
N LYS A 387 -13.67 -24.37 11.24
CA LYS A 387 -12.46 -23.69 10.75
C LYS A 387 -11.73 -22.87 11.82
N MET A 388 -12.46 -22.25 12.75
CA MET A 388 -11.91 -21.23 13.65
C MET A 388 -11.39 -21.80 14.98
N GLY A 389 -11.78 -23.04 15.33
CA GLY A 389 -11.40 -23.68 16.59
C GLY A 389 -12.24 -23.22 17.78
N SER A 390 -12.05 -23.88 18.93
CA SER A 390 -12.88 -23.71 20.13
C SER A 390 -12.69 -22.36 20.86
N GLU A 391 -11.66 -21.59 20.50
CA GLU A 391 -11.39 -20.27 21.10
C GLU A 391 -12.28 -19.16 20.50
N TYR A 392 -12.99 -19.43 19.40
CA TYR A 392 -13.91 -18.49 18.77
C TYR A 392 -15.35 -18.77 19.18
N ILE A 393 -16.05 -17.71 19.57
CA ILE A 393 -17.51 -17.65 19.62
C ILE A 393 -18.01 -17.54 18.18
N CYS A 394 -18.63 -18.61 17.72
CA CYS A 394 -19.34 -18.65 16.45
C CYS A 394 -20.84 -18.78 16.72
N GLU A 395 -21.62 -17.76 16.35
CA GLU A 395 -23.07 -17.72 16.54
C GLU A 395 -23.79 -16.98 15.41
N VAL A 396 -25.07 -17.27 15.24
CA VAL A 396 -25.95 -16.60 14.29
C VAL A 396 -26.99 -15.78 15.05
N ASP A 397 -27.27 -14.58 14.55
CA ASP A 397 -28.42 -13.76 14.93
C ASP A 397 -29.35 -13.65 13.72
N HIS A 398 -30.37 -14.50 13.69
CA HIS A 398 -31.36 -14.51 12.61
C HIS A 398 -32.25 -13.27 12.60
N ALA A 399 -32.46 -12.61 13.75
CA ALA A 399 -33.30 -11.41 13.82
C ALA A 399 -32.63 -10.24 13.09
N SER A 400 -31.31 -10.16 13.20
CA SER A 400 -30.49 -9.09 12.60
C SER A 400 -29.79 -9.51 11.30
N ARG A 401 -29.99 -10.75 10.84
CA ARG A 401 -29.33 -11.38 9.69
C ARG A 401 -27.80 -11.28 9.74
N MET A 402 -27.20 -11.66 10.86
CA MET A 402 -25.74 -11.62 11.06
C MET A 402 -25.18 -12.96 11.55
N VAL A 403 -24.03 -13.34 11.03
CA VAL A 403 -23.25 -14.49 11.51
C VAL A 403 -21.94 -13.98 12.09
N PHE A 404 -21.66 -14.28 13.35
CA PHE A 404 -20.46 -13.83 14.04
C PHE A 404 -19.45 -14.97 14.15
N ALA A 405 -18.18 -14.65 13.90
CA ALA A 405 -17.04 -15.48 14.29
C ALA A 405 -15.98 -14.58 14.93
N THR A 406 -15.93 -14.59 16.25
CA THR A 406 -15.04 -13.72 17.00
C THR A 406 -14.51 -14.40 18.25
N ASN A 407 -13.37 -13.96 18.75
CA ASN A 407 -12.82 -14.37 20.04
C ASN A 407 -12.67 -13.20 21.02
N VAL A 408 -13.49 -12.15 20.83
CA VAL A 408 -13.73 -11.16 21.89
C VAL A 408 -14.55 -11.77 23.01
N ASP A 409 -14.48 -11.16 24.20
CA ASP A 409 -15.29 -11.56 25.36
C ASP A 409 -16.81 -11.52 25.08
N ARG A 410 -17.60 -12.38 25.75
CA ARG A 410 -19.05 -12.51 25.53
C ARG A 410 -19.80 -11.20 25.73
N ARG A 411 -19.52 -10.48 26.83
CA ARG A 411 -20.14 -9.18 27.12
C ARG A 411 -19.87 -8.19 25.98
N MET A 412 -18.64 -8.19 25.45
CA MET A 412 -18.26 -7.31 24.35
C MET A 412 -18.94 -7.70 23.04
N LEU A 413 -19.11 -8.99 22.75
CA LEU A 413 -19.88 -9.45 21.59
C LEU A 413 -21.33 -8.96 21.68
N ASP A 414 -21.98 -9.10 22.83
CA ASP A 414 -23.37 -8.64 23.00
C ASP A 414 -23.49 -7.11 22.81
N GLU A 415 -22.54 -6.32 23.32
CA GLU A 415 -22.44 -4.87 23.08
C GLU A 415 -22.24 -4.53 21.60
N VAL A 416 -21.37 -5.28 20.90
CA VAL A 416 -21.13 -5.11 19.46
C VAL A 416 -22.39 -5.40 18.65
N LYS A 417 -23.09 -6.51 18.94
CA LYS A 417 -24.35 -6.86 18.27
C LYS A 417 -25.37 -5.74 18.46
N ALA A 418 -25.55 -5.26 19.68
CA ALA A 418 -26.45 -4.15 19.97
C ALA A 418 -26.07 -2.87 19.20
N ALA A 419 -24.77 -2.53 19.15
CA ALA A 419 -24.30 -1.36 18.42
C ALA A 419 -24.53 -1.45 16.90
N LEU A 420 -24.25 -2.61 16.29
CA LEU A 420 -24.49 -2.83 14.86
C LEU A 420 -25.99 -2.75 14.52
N VAL A 421 -26.85 -3.33 15.36
CA VAL A 421 -28.31 -3.26 15.19
C VAL A 421 -28.83 -1.83 15.33
N ALA A 422 -28.37 -1.09 16.34
CA ALA A 422 -28.74 0.30 16.53
C ALA A 422 -28.29 1.17 15.36
N HIS A 423 -27.07 0.93 14.86
CA HIS A 423 -26.51 1.61 13.69
C HIS A 423 -27.33 1.36 12.43
N ALA A 424 -27.63 0.09 12.13
CA ALA A 424 -28.45 -0.29 10.98
C ALA A 424 -29.83 0.38 11.02
N ARG A 425 -30.52 0.31 12.18
CA ARG A 425 -31.84 0.93 12.35
C ARG A 425 -31.80 2.45 12.16
N ALA A 426 -30.79 3.13 12.69
CA ALA A 426 -30.64 4.58 12.52
C ALA A 426 -30.45 4.93 11.04
N LEU A 427 -29.57 4.23 10.32
CA LEU A 427 -29.31 4.51 8.91
C LEU A 427 -30.49 4.15 8.00
N TRP A 428 -31.27 3.11 8.31
CA TRP A 428 -32.52 2.83 7.59
C TRP A 428 -33.62 3.86 7.86
N GLY A 429 -33.66 4.41 9.08
CA GLY A 429 -34.61 5.46 9.44
C GLY A 429 -34.26 6.83 8.85
N GLU A 430 -32.99 7.08 8.56
CA GLU A 430 -32.49 8.40 8.15
C GLU A 430 -32.05 8.51 6.70
N LEU A 431 -31.52 7.43 6.11
CA LEU A 431 -30.75 7.51 4.87
C LEU A 431 -31.15 6.44 3.84
N PHE A 432 -30.92 5.16 4.15
CA PHE A 432 -31.11 4.07 3.21
C PHE A 432 -32.56 3.59 3.22
N SER A 433 -33.20 3.57 2.05
CA SER A 433 -34.60 3.17 1.92
C SER A 433 -34.78 1.65 1.93
N ASN A 434 -33.72 0.89 1.68
CA ASN A 434 -33.75 -0.57 1.60
C ASN A 434 -32.90 -1.21 2.70
N ASN A 435 -33.38 -2.35 3.21
CA ASN A 435 -32.71 -3.12 4.25
C ASN A 435 -31.85 -4.26 3.69
N ILE A 436 -31.03 -4.82 4.58
CA ILE A 436 -30.24 -6.02 4.31
C ILE A 436 -31.16 -7.22 4.14
N GLU A 437 -31.05 -7.89 2.99
CA GLU A 437 -31.72 -9.17 2.74
C GLU A 437 -30.81 -10.37 3.03
N GLU A 438 -29.51 -10.26 2.79
CA GLU A 438 -28.56 -11.36 2.94
C GLU A 438 -27.86 -11.36 4.30
N TYR A 439 -27.42 -12.52 4.78
CA TYR A 439 -26.70 -12.58 6.06
C TYR A 439 -25.31 -11.94 5.94
N ILE A 440 -25.00 -10.99 6.82
CA ILE A 440 -23.64 -10.42 6.93
C ILE A 440 -22.80 -11.29 7.86
N ILE A 441 -21.67 -11.76 7.35
CA ILE A 441 -20.69 -12.52 8.12
C ILE A 441 -19.70 -11.53 8.75
N VAL A 442 -19.72 -11.41 10.07
CA VAL A 442 -18.87 -10.51 10.86
C VAL A 442 -17.76 -11.32 11.53
N VAL A 443 -16.52 -11.08 11.11
CA VAL A 443 -15.35 -11.78 11.62
C VAL A 443 -14.40 -10.81 12.31
N VAL A 444 -14.07 -11.09 13.57
CA VAL A 444 -13.16 -10.26 14.37
C VAL A 444 -12.11 -11.16 15.02
N PRO A 445 -10.94 -11.36 14.38
CA PRO A 445 -9.92 -12.27 14.88
C PRO A 445 -8.86 -11.57 15.75
N LYS A 446 -8.60 -12.09 16.95
CA LYS A 446 -7.54 -11.63 17.87
C LYS A 446 -6.14 -11.73 17.27
N ASP A 447 -5.87 -12.77 16.48
CA ASP A 447 -4.55 -13.05 15.91
C ASP A 447 -4.38 -12.45 14.50
N TRP A 448 -5.04 -11.33 14.22
CA TRP A 448 -4.84 -10.62 12.96
C TRP A 448 -3.40 -10.11 12.84
N LYS A 449 -2.51 -10.94 12.26
CA LYS A 449 -1.11 -10.59 11.96
C LYS A 449 -1.10 -9.65 10.75
N ALA A 450 -0.84 -8.37 11.03
CA ALA A 450 -1.15 -7.20 10.22
C ALA A 450 -0.62 -7.18 8.77
N GLY A 451 -1.50 -6.72 7.87
CA GLY A 451 -1.18 -5.80 6.77
C GLY A 451 -1.72 -4.38 7.08
N PRO A 452 -1.59 -3.41 6.17
CA PRO A 452 -1.93 -1.99 6.42
C PRO A 452 -3.43 -1.68 6.55
N ILE A 453 -4.30 -2.66 6.34
CA ILE A 453 -5.76 -2.51 6.30
C ILE A 453 -6.32 -2.83 7.68
N GLY A 454 -7.07 -1.89 8.26
CA GLY A 454 -7.72 -2.04 9.58
C GLY A 454 -8.94 -2.96 9.55
N GLY A 455 -9.66 -2.99 8.43
CA GLY A 455 -10.81 -3.84 8.16
C GLY A 455 -11.19 -3.76 6.68
N PHE A 456 -12.04 -4.65 6.21
CA PHE A 456 -12.65 -4.58 4.90
C PHE A 456 -14.02 -5.27 4.92
N TYR A 457 -14.94 -4.77 4.11
CA TYR A 457 -16.15 -5.47 3.69
C TYR A 457 -15.99 -6.03 2.27
N ASN A 458 -16.15 -7.34 2.13
CA ASN A 458 -16.20 -8.01 0.84
C ASN A 458 -17.66 -8.23 0.44
N HIS A 459 -18.18 -7.33 -0.39
CA HIS A 459 -19.55 -7.35 -0.87
C HIS A 459 -19.98 -8.70 -1.49
N PRO A 460 -19.25 -9.29 -2.46
CA PRO A 460 -19.62 -10.60 -3.04
C PRO A 460 -19.78 -11.77 -2.06
N SER A 461 -19.07 -11.76 -0.92
CA SER A 461 -19.19 -12.81 0.10
C SER A 461 -19.95 -12.34 1.34
N HIS A 462 -20.50 -11.12 1.33
CA HIS A 462 -21.20 -10.49 2.44
C HIS A 462 -20.40 -10.55 3.74
N THR A 463 -19.07 -10.44 3.63
CA THR A 463 -18.17 -10.66 4.75
C THR A 463 -17.51 -9.37 5.17
N LEU A 464 -17.77 -8.97 6.42
CA LEU A 464 -17.01 -7.96 7.12
C LEU A 464 -15.90 -8.63 7.92
N VAL A 465 -14.66 -8.20 7.71
CA VAL A 465 -13.56 -8.58 8.60
C VAL A 465 -12.86 -7.33 9.12
N CYS A 466 -12.75 -7.20 10.44
CA CYS A 466 -12.13 -6.04 11.06
C CYS A 466 -11.19 -6.43 12.20
N LYS A 467 -10.18 -5.58 12.40
CA LYS A 467 -9.19 -5.75 13.46
C LYS A 467 -9.71 -5.29 14.82
N SER A 468 -10.60 -4.30 14.87
CA SER A 468 -11.14 -3.71 16.10
C SER A 468 -12.63 -3.46 16.03
N VAL A 469 -13.32 -3.64 17.17
CA VAL A 469 -14.78 -3.52 17.32
C VAL A 469 -15.29 -2.06 17.45
N GLY A 470 -14.56 -1.09 16.90
CA GLY A 470 -14.82 0.36 17.01
C GLY A 470 -15.10 1.04 15.68
N MET A 471 -14.50 2.21 15.46
CA MET A 471 -14.70 3.02 14.26
C MET A 471 -14.56 2.21 12.96
N VAL A 472 -13.56 1.34 12.90
CA VAL A 472 -13.30 0.48 11.74
C VAL A 472 -14.46 -0.48 11.47
N MET A 473 -15.02 -1.09 12.50
CA MET A 473 -16.16 -2.00 12.32
C MET A 473 -17.39 -1.24 11.81
N ILE A 474 -17.68 -0.06 12.37
CA ILE A 474 -18.81 0.77 11.91
C ILE A 474 -18.59 1.26 10.47
N HIS A 475 -17.35 1.59 10.09
CA HIS A 475 -16.98 1.93 8.72
C HIS A 475 -17.34 0.78 7.76
N GLU A 476 -16.80 -0.42 8.00
CA GLU A 476 -17.02 -1.58 7.12
C GLU A 476 -18.49 -2.04 7.15
N PHE A 477 -19.17 -1.90 8.27
CA PHE A 477 -20.59 -2.25 8.38
C PHE A 477 -21.48 -1.25 7.63
N THR A 478 -21.09 0.02 7.58
CA THR A 478 -21.76 1.04 6.76
C THR A 478 -21.64 0.69 5.27
N HIS A 479 -20.50 0.17 4.81
CA HIS A 479 -20.38 -0.37 3.44
C HIS A 479 -21.40 -1.47 3.20
N ALA A 480 -21.57 -2.40 4.14
CA ALA A 480 -22.54 -3.48 3.99
C ALA A 480 -23.99 -2.98 3.86
N LEU A 481 -24.37 -1.98 4.64
CA LEU A 481 -25.69 -1.33 4.55
C LEU A 481 -25.87 -0.59 3.22
N HIS A 482 -24.84 0.16 2.80
CA HIS A 482 -24.88 0.93 1.57
C HIS A 482 -24.90 0.03 0.32
N PHE A 483 -24.17 -1.07 0.31
CA PHE A 483 -24.24 -2.05 -0.77
C PHE A 483 -25.60 -2.73 -0.84
N ALA A 484 -26.23 -3.05 0.30
CA ALA A 484 -27.59 -3.59 0.30
C ALA A 484 -28.62 -2.64 -0.33
N ASP A 485 -28.45 -1.32 -0.15
CA ASP A 485 -29.29 -0.31 -0.80
C ASP A 485 -28.97 -0.17 -2.30
N GLN A 486 -27.69 -0.14 -2.66
CA GLN A 486 -27.23 -0.15 -4.06
C GLN A 486 -27.76 -1.35 -4.85
N ASP A 487 -27.71 -2.55 -4.28
CA ASP A 487 -28.24 -3.78 -4.90
C ASP A 487 -29.75 -3.69 -5.09
N ALA A 488 -30.46 -3.05 -4.15
CA ALA A 488 -31.90 -2.82 -4.27
C ALA A 488 -32.24 -1.92 -5.44
N LEU A 489 -31.47 -0.85 -5.58
CA LEU A 489 -31.65 0.17 -6.60
C LEU A 489 -31.08 -0.26 -7.96
N GLY A 490 -30.23 -1.30 -8.00
CA GLY A 490 -29.50 -1.69 -9.20
C GLY A 490 -28.40 -0.68 -9.58
N GLN A 491 -27.88 0.09 -8.63
CA GLN A 491 -26.98 1.22 -8.86
C GLN A 491 -25.55 0.92 -8.40
N LYS A 492 -24.55 1.47 -9.09
CA LYS A 492 -23.13 1.39 -8.69
C LYS A 492 -22.61 2.78 -8.37
N HIS A 493 -22.54 3.10 -7.09
CA HIS A 493 -22.21 4.45 -6.65
C HIS A 493 -20.70 4.75 -6.80
N PRO A 494 -20.31 6.01 -7.03
CA PRO A 494 -18.91 6.39 -7.19
C PRO A 494 -18.17 6.31 -5.85
N ILE A 495 -16.85 6.17 -5.92
CA ILE A 495 -16.02 5.93 -4.73
C ILE A 495 -16.13 7.02 -3.66
N TRP A 496 -16.36 8.28 -4.04
CA TRP A 496 -16.50 9.38 -3.09
C TRP A 496 -17.79 9.24 -2.26
N MET A 497 -18.85 8.66 -2.82
CA MET A 497 -20.12 8.39 -2.12
C MET A 497 -19.92 7.22 -1.15
N ILE A 498 -19.36 6.12 -1.65
CA ILE A 498 -19.08 4.89 -0.88
C ILE A 498 -18.21 5.22 0.34
N GLU A 499 -17.04 5.81 0.12
CA GLU A 499 -16.13 6.16 1.21
C GLU A 499 -16.62 7.37 2.01
N GLY A 500 -17.35 8.30 1.41
CA GLY A 500 -17.89 9.47 2.09
C GLY A 500 -18.90 9.10 3.16
N LEU A 501 -19.84 8.20 2.86
CA LEU A 501 -20.83 7.72 3.83
C LEU A 501 -20.17 6.88 4.92
N ALA A 502 -19.33 5.90 4.56
CA ALA A 502 -18.63 5.08 5.55
C ALA A 502 -17.74 5.93 6.46
N THR A 503 -16.98 6.87 5.89
CA THR A 503 -16.20 7.81 6.69
C THR A 503 -17.01 8.87 7.39
N LEU A 504 -18.28 9.14 7.09
CA LEU A 504 -19.13 10.00 7.93
C LEU A 504 -19.52 9.24 9.20
N PHE A 505 -20.03 8.03 9.03
CA PHE A 505 -20.65 7.24 10.08
C PHE A 505 -19.67 6.49 10.99
N GLU A 506 -18.42 6.29 10.57
CA GLU A 506 -17.39 5.64 11.40
C GLU A 506 -17.13 6.33 12.75
N SER A 507 -17.45 7.62 12.88
CA SER A 507 -17.41 8.35 14.16
C SER A 507 -18.79 8.91 14.44
N SER A 508 -19.73 8.02 14.78
CA SER A 508 -21.07 8.40 15.15
C SER A 508 -21.54 7.64 16.40
N SER A 509 -22.38 8.31 17.17
CA SER A 509 -23.13 7.72 18.28
C SER A 509 -24.61 7.65 17.91
N ILE A 510 -25.35 6.73 18.53
CA ILE A 510 -26.80 6.63 18.34
C ILE A 510 -27.49 7.25 19.54
N VAL A 511 -28.22 8.34 19.31
CA VAL A 511 -28.97 9.09 20.34
C VAL A 511 -30.43 9.16 19.90
N ASN A 512 -31.35 8.65 20.73
CA ASN A 512 -32.79 8.61 20.44
C ASN A 512 -33.12 7.94 19.08
N GLY A 513 -32.41 6.86 18.75
CA GLY A 513 -32.57 6.13 17.49
C GLY A 513 -31.99 6.83 16.27
N LYS A 514 -31.33 7.98 16.45
CA LYS A 514 -30.72 8.76 15.37
C LYS A 514 -29.20 8.76 15.43
N SER A 515 -28.57 8.84 14.26
CA SER A 515 -27.12 8.97 14.12
C SER A 515 -26.66 10.41 14.39
N VAL A 516 -25.77 10.55 15.36
CA VAL A 516 -25.07 11.81 15.68
C VAL A 516 -23.62 11.64 15.24
N CYS A 517 -23.24 12.31 14.15
CA CYS A 517 -21.90 12.23 13.59
C CYS A 517 -21.00 13.29 14.23
N GLU A 518 -19.86 12.86 14.77
CA GLU A 518 -18.92 13.72 15.49
C GLU A 518 -17.73 14.08 14.60
N PRO A 519 -17.13 15.27 14.74
CA PRO A 519 -15.86 15.57 14.08
C PRO A 519 -14.76 14.59 14.51
N ASN A 520 -13.86 14.24 13.59
CA ASN A 520 -12.69 13.41 13.92
C ASN A 520 -11.38 14.05 13.43
N HIS A 521 -10.26 13.34 13.60
CA HIS A 521 -8.93 13.83 13.23
C HIS A 521 -8.80 14.31 11.77
N ARG A 522 -9.66 13.85 10.84
CA ARG A 522 -9.68 14.32 9.44
C ARG A 522 -10.13 15.79 9.33
N LEU A 523 -10.81 16.34 10.35
CA LEU A 523 -11.22 17.76 10.36
C LEU A 523 -9.99 18.66 10.29
N ASN A 524 -8.98 18.36 11.11
CA ASN A 524 -7.77 19.16 11.17
C ASN A 524 -7.02 19.13 9.83
N ILE A 525 -7.04 17.99 9.13
CA ILE A 525 -6.45 17.83 7.80
C ILE A 525 -7.21 18.68 6.78
N ILE A 526 -8.54 18.55 6.69
CA ILE A 526 -9.30 19.28 5.68
C ILE A 526 -9.29 20.79 5.93
N ARG A 527 -9.27 21.23 7.18
CA ARG A 527 -9.10 22.65 7.55
C ARG A 527 -7.80 23.21 7.03
N ASP A 528 -6.68 22.53 7.31
CA ASP A 528 -5.36 22.95 6.85
C ASP A 528 -5.29 23.02 5.31
N LEU A 529 -5.86 22.04 4.61
CA LEU A 529 -5.95 22.06 3.15
C LEU A 529 -6.83 23.20 2.61
N VAL A 530 -7.95 23.50 3.26
CA VAL A 530 -8.82 24.63 2.89
C VAL A 530 -8.11 25.97 3.12
N ASP A 531 -7.35 26.12 4.20
CA ASP A 531 -6.62 27.35 4.50
C ASP A 531 -5.45 27.56 3.54
N LYS A 532 -4.76 26.48 3.12
CA LYS A 532 -3.67 26.52 2.14
C LYS A 532 -4.15 26.56 0.68
N GLY A 533 -5.44 26.40 0.41
CA GLY A 533 -5.98 26.30 -0.95
C GLY A 533 -5.54 25.02 -1.69
N GLN A 534 -5.32 23.93 -0.95
CA GLN A 534 -4.78 22.65 -1.45
C GLN A 534 -5.83 21.52 -1.49
N THR A 535 -7.13 21.85 -1.39
CA THR A 535 -8.22 20.87 -1.61
C THR A 535 -8.27 20.40 -3.06
N ILE A 536 -8.81 19.21 -3.30
CA ILE A 536 -9.08 18.75 -4.66
C ILE A 536 -10.29 19.54 -5.19
N PRO A 537 -10.23 20.19 -6.35
CA PRO A 537 -11.38 20.91 -6.90
C PRO A 537 -12.60 20.00 -7.03
N TRP A 538 -13.80 20.48 -6.68
CA TRP A 538 -15.01 19.64 -6.70
C TRP A 538 -15.35 19.13 -8.10
N SER A 539 -15.03 19.89 -9.14
CA SER A 539 -15.18 19.50 -10.55
C SER A 539 -14.42 18.22 -10.91
N GLU A 540 -13.28 17.96 -10.27
CA GLU A 540 -12.45 16.77 -10.45
C GLU A 540 -12.81 15.68 -9.44
N PHE A 541 -13.07 16.08 -8.20
CA PHE A 541 -13.24 15.17 -7.07
C PHE A 541 -14.41 14.19 -7.25
N PHE A 542 -15.59 14.69 -7.63
CA PHE A 542 -16.79 13.85 -7.79
C PHE A 542 -16.70 12.89 -8.99
N ARG A 543 -15.78 13.16 -9.92
CA ARG A 543 -15.53 12.33 -11.12
C ARG A 543 -14.36 11.37 -10.94
N ALA A 544 -13.71 11.37 -9.77
CA ALA A 544 -12.53 10.55 -9.54
C ALA A 544 -12.86 9.05 -9.60
N SER A 545 -12.10 8.31 -10.41
CA SER A 545 -12.11 6.84 -10.37
C SER A 545 -11.51 6.32 -9.06
N HIS A 546 -11.79 5.06 -8.72
CA HIS A 546 -11.22 4.43 -7.53
C HIS A 546 -9.67 4.55 -7.44
N PRO A 547 -8.88 4.27 -8.50
CA PRO A 547 -7.43 4.49 -8.44
C PRO A 547 -7.01 5.94 -8.21
N GLN A 548 -7.72 6.91 -8.79
CA GLN A 548 -7.44 8.34 -8.58
C GLN A 548 -7.75 8.76 -7.13
N PHE A 549 -8.89 8.35 -6.61
CA PHE A 549 -9.29 8.61 -5.22
C PHE A 549 -8.26 8.03 -4.24
N MET A 550 -7.81 6.80 -4.48
CA MET A 550 -6.85 6.09 -3.63
C MET A 550 -5.43 6.66 -3.72
N LYS A 551 -5.04 7.26 -4.85
CA LYS A 551 -3.73 7.93 -4.99
C LYS A 551 -3.55 9.06 -3.97
N THR A 552 -4.64 9.75 -3.62
CA THR A 552 -4.67 10.84 -2.64
C THR A 552 -5.53 10.50 -1.42
N ALA A 553 -5.61 9.21 -1.05
CA ALA A 553 -6.52 8.67 -0.04
C ALA A 553 -6.72 9.57 1.19
N LEU A 554 -5.65 10.02 1.85
CA LEU A 554 -5.77 10.86 3.05
C LEU A 554 -6.61 12.14 2.80
N VAL A 555 -6.34 12.82 1.69
CA VAL A 555 -7.06 14.02 1.27
C VAL A 555 -8.48 13.65 0.86
N SER A 556 -8.62 12.62 0.03
CA SER A 556 -9.90 12.20 -0.53
C SER A 556 -10.90 11.77 0.54
N TYR A 557 -10.46 10.97 1.52
CA TYR A 557 -11.28 10.59 2.68
C TYR A 557 -11.67 11.78 3.54
N SER A 558 -10.74 12.73 3.76
CA SER A 558 -11.03 13.92 4.56
C SER A 558 -12.06 14.81 3.84
N GLN A 559 -11.87 15.04 2.55
CA GLN A 559 -12.79 15.85 1.75
C GLN A 559 -14.17 15.19 1.62
N ALA A 560 -14.26 13.88 1.29
CA ALA A 560 -15.52 13.16 1.21
C ALA A 560 -16.31 13.23 2.53
N ARG A 561 -15.66 12.90 3.67
CA ARG A 561 -16.29 12.95 4.99
C ARG A 561 -16.91 14.32 5.28
N TYR A 562 -16.15 15.39 5.09
CA TYR A 562 -16.61 16.73 5.44
C TYR A 562 -17.54 17.37 4.41
N ILE A 563 -17.66 16.80 3.21
CA ILE A 563 -18.78 17.08 2.30
C ILE A 563 -20.06 16.45 2.86
N MET A 564 -20.02 15.17 3.25
CA MET A 564 -21.17 14.49 3.84
C MET A 564 -21.60 15.11 5.17
N MET A 565 -20.65 15.51 6.00
CA MET A 565 -20.94 16.20 7.25
C MET A 565 -21.54 17.59 7.01
N PHE A 566 -21.07 18.34 6.01
CA PHE A 566 -21.65 19.62 5.62
C PHE A 566 -23.11 19.51 5.18
N LEU A 567 -23.46 18.42 4.50
CA LEU A 567 -24.84 18.06 4.17
C LEU A 567 -25.65 17.73 5.43
N LYS A 568 -25.11 16.88 6.31
CA LYS A 568 -25.80 16.45 7.54
C LYS A 568 -26.07 17.61 8.50
N ASP A 569 -25.10 18.50 8.69
CA ASP A 569 -25.23 19.71 9.53
C ASP A 569 -26.33 20.67 9.07
N ARG A 570 -26.75 20.57 7.79
CA ARG A 570 -27.82 21.38 7.20
C ARG A 570 -29.13 20.62 7.04
N ASP A 571 -29.20 19.39 7.55
CA ASP A 571 -30.32 18.47 7.36
C ASP A 571 -30.61 18.18 5.87
N LEU A 572 -29.57 18.24 5.03
CA LEU A 572 -29.67 18.03 3.57
C LEU A 572 -29.19 16.65 3.13
N LEU A 573 -28.60 15.83 4.02
CA LEU A 573 -28.01 14.55 3.64
C LEU A 573 -29.02 13.59 3.01
N LYS A 574 -30.22 13.45 3.61
CA LYS A 574 -31.28 12.59 3.07
C LYS A 574 -31.83 13.13 1.75
N ALA A 575 -32.17 14.42 1.71
CA ALA A 575 -32.66 15.07 0.50
C ALA A 575 -31.65 14.95 -0.67
N PHE A 576 -30.36 15.07 -0.38
CA PHE A 576 -29.29 14.84 -1.33
C PHE A 576 -29.23 13.38 -1.80
N TYR A 577 -29.26 12.42 -0.87
CA TYR A 577 -29.19 11.01 -1.21
C TYR A 577 -30.37 10.58 -2.09
N ASP A 578 -31.59 11.00 -1.74
CA ASP A 578 -32.80 10.72 -2.53
C ASP A 578 -32.73 11.34 -3.92
N ALA A 579 -32.36 12.63 -4.00
CA ALA A 579 -32.19 13.30 -5.29
C ALA A 579 -31.11 12.64 -6.16
N TYR A 580 -30.06 12.10 -5.54
CA TYR A 580 -28.98 11.38 -6.20
C TYR A 580 -29.42 10.00 -6.68
N THR A 581 -30.09 9.20 -5.85
CA THR A 581 -30.57 7.86 -6.24
C THR A 581 -31.67 7.93 -7.28
N ASP A 582 -32.57 8.92 -7.20
CA ASP A 582 -33.65 9.11 -8.19
C ASP A 582 -33.10 9.59 -9.55
N GLY A 583 -32.04 10.42 -9.52
CA GLY A 583 -31.40 10.99 -10.71
C GLY A 583 -30.16 10.24 -11.20
N PHE A 584 -29.90 9.03 -10.70
CA PHE A 584 -28.62 8.34 -10.88
C PHE A 584 -28.27 8.07 -12.35
N GLU A 585 -29.26 7.67 -13.16
CA GLU A 585 -29.07 7.41 -14.60
C GLU A 585 -28.67 8.68 -15.37
N ASP A 586 -29.14 9.85 -14.94
CA ASP A 586 -28.83 11.15 -15.58
C ASP A 586 -27.50 11.75 -15.12
N ASP A 587 -27.07 11.44 -13.89
CA ASP A 587 -25.80 11.87 -13.31
C ASP A 587 -25.36 10.96 -12.15
N SER A 588 -24.55 9.95 -12.48
CA SER A 588 -23.97 9.03 -11.49
C SER A 588 -22.89 9.67 -10.61
N THR A 589 -22.50 10.94 -10.84
CA THR A 589 -21.49 11.62 -10.02
C THR A 589 -22.08 12.25 -8.76
N GLY A 590 -23.38 12.58 -8.76
CA GLY A 590 -24.07 13.30 -7.67
C GLY A 590 -23.96 14.82 -7.72
N ILE A 591 -23.34 15.40 -8.76
CA ILE A 591 -23.23 16.85 -8.92
C ILE A 591 -24.61 17.50 -9.10
N LYS A 592 -25.44 16.98 -10.00
CA LYS A 592 -26.80 17.53 -10.24
C LYS A 592 -27.67 17.44 -8.98
N ALA A 593 -27.50 16.39 -8.18
CA ALA A 593 -28.21 16.24 -6.92
C ALA A 593 -27.79 17.31 -5.90
N LEU A 594 -26.49 17.61 -5.79
CA LEU A 594 -26.00 18.73 -4.97
C LEU A 594 -26.57 20.06 -5.46
N GLU A 595 -26.50 20.33 -6.76
CA GLU A 595 -27.00 21.59 -7.32
C GLU A 595 -28.50 21.76 -7.13
N LYS A 596 -29.27 20.67 -7.26
CA LYS A 596 -30.72 20.62 -7.01
C LYS A 596 -31.04 20.93 -5.55
N VAL A 597 -30.36 20.29 -4.60
CA VAL A 597 -30.67 20.43 -3.16
C VAL A 597 -30.22 21.77 -2.60
N PHE A 598 -29.13 22.35 -3.11
CA PHE A 598 -28.69 23.69 -2.71
C PHE A 598 -29.31 24.83 -3.52
N ALA A 599 -29.94 24.52 -4.66
CA ALA A 599 -30.37 25.50 -5.67
C ALA A 599 -29.23 26.47 -6.07
N LYS A 600 -28.03 25.92 -6.28
CA LYS A 600 -26.78 26.65 -6.54
C LYS A 600 -25.88 25.86 -7.48
N ASP A 601 -25.00 26.52 -8.22
CA ASP A 601 -23.97 25.83 -8.98
C ASP A 601 -22.90 25.21 -8.07
N LEU A 602 -22.23 24.17 -8.57
CA LEU A 602 -21.23 23.42 -7.81
C LEU A 602 -20.12 24.29 -7.19
N GLY A 603 -19.68 25.35 -7.89
CA GLY A 603 -18.61 26.23 -7.42
C GLY A 603 -19.04 27.13 -6.25
N GLN A 604 -20.30 27.60 -6.27
CA GLN A 604 -20.90 28.30 -5.14
C GLN A 604 -21.01 27.38 -3.91
N ILE A 605 -21.41 26.13 -4.09
CA ILE A 605 -21.53 25.16 -2.99
C ILE A 605 -20.14 24.86 -2.42
N GLU A 606 -19.12 24.64 -3.26
CA GLU A 606 -17.74 24.43 -2.83
C GLU A 606 -17.22 25.62 -1.99
N THR A 607 -17.56 26.85 -2.41
CA THR A 607 -17.17 28.07 -1.68
C THR A 607 -17.83 28.13 -0.29
N GLN A 608 -19.12 27.81 -0.20
CA GLN A 608 -19.83 27.73 1.08
C GLN A 608 -19.29 26.62 1.98
N TRP A 609 -18.96 25.46 1.40
CA TRP A 609 -18.35 24.36 2.11
C TRP A 609 -16.99 24.76 2.69
N LYS A 610 -16.10 25.39 1.90
CA LYS A 610 -14.80 25.90 2.38
C LYS A 610 -14.98 26.90 3.53
N ALA A 611 -15.95 27.81 3.43
CA ALA A 611 -16.24 28.76 4.50
C ALA A 611 -16.71 28.05 5.78
N TRP A 612 -17.61 27.06 5.67
CA TRP A 612 -18.07 26.26 6.80
C TRP A 612 -16.95 25.43 7.43
N VAL A 613 -16.05 24.83 6.63
CA VAL A 613 -14.89 24.09 7.14
C VAL A 613 -14.02 24.97 8.03
N ARG A 614 -13.77 26.23 7.64
CA ARG A 614 -12.98 27.21 8.44
C ARG A 614 -13.62 27.57 9.77
N GLN A 615 -14.95 27.49 9.87
CA GLN A 615 -15.70 27.80 11.09
C GLN A 615 -15.71 26.65 12.12
N GLN A 616 -15.34 25.43 11.71
CA GLN A 616 -15.35 24.28 12.61
C GLN A 616 -14.33 24.40 13.76
N THR A 617 -14.59 23.73 14.88
CA THR A 617 -13.60 23.67 15.98
C THR A 617 -12.65 22.49 15.74
N PRO A 618 -11.31 22.69 15.70
CA PRO A 618 -10.37 21.59 15.56
C PRO A 618 -10.53 20.52 16.64
N VAL A 619 -10.38 19.26 16.26
CA VAL A 619 -10.45 18.14 17.20
C VAL A 619 -9.12 18.00 17.94
N VAL A 620 -9.20 17.68 19.23
CA VAL A 620 -8.02 17.38 20.04
C VAL A 620 -7.44 16.03 19.61
N THR A 621 -6.32 16.06 18.89
CA THR A 621 -5.58 14.85 18.49
C THR A 621 -4.46 14.50 19.48
N ARG A 622 -4.18 15.39 20.44
CA ARG A 622 -3.13 15.23 21.44
C ARG A 622 -3.36 16.15 22.65
N LEU A 623 -3.00 15.68 23.84
CA LEU A 623 -2.95 16.49 25.06
C LEU A 623 -1.70 17.38 25.08
N ALA A 624 -1.86 18.65 25.44
CA ALA A 624 -0.78 19.61 25.64
C ALA A 624 -0.03 19.34 26.97
N PRO A 625 1.20 19.86 27.14
CA PRO A 625 1.88 19.83 28.44
C PRO A 625 1.00 20.41 29.55
N LYS A 626 1.10 19.85 30.76
CA LYS A 626 0.29 20.22 31.94
C LYS A 626 -1.22 19.96 31.84
N GLN A 627 -1.76 19.53 30.70
CA GLN A 627 -3.16 19.07 30.64
C GLN A 627 -3.33 17.78 31.43
N ALA A 628 -4.55 17.52 31.88
CA ALA A 628 -4.89 16.28 32.57
C ALA A 628 -4.58 15.07 31.68
N CYS A 629 -4.03 13.99 32.25
CA CYS A 629 -3.80 12.72 31.55
C CYS A 629 -3.91 11.53 32.51
N LEU A 630 -4.19 10.33 31.96
CA LEU A 630 -4.12 9.08 32.72
C LEU A 630 -2.66 8.69 33.05
N GLY A 631 -1.71 9.04 32.17
CA GLY A 631 -0.32 8.60 32.28
C GLY A 631 -0.10 7.17 31.74
N VAL A 632 -0.68 6.85 30.58
CA VAL A 632 -0.51 5.54 29.91
C VAL A 632 -0.17 5.71 28.43
N MET A 633 0.55 4.73 27.87
CA MET A 633 0.64 4.52 26.42
C MET A 633 -0.29 3.39 26.01
N LEU A 634 -1.02 3.59 24.91
CA LEU A 634 -2.09 2.68 24.48
C LEU A 634 -1.84 2.13 23.07
N GLN A 635 -2.28 0.90 22.85
CA GLN A 635 -2.32 0.26 21.54
C GLN A 635 -3.75 -0.20 21.24
N PRO A 636 -4.34 0.20 20.11
CA PRO A 636 -5.61 -0.36 19.66
C PRO A 636 -5.49 -1.85 19.35
N VAL A 637 -6.39 -2.64 19.93
CA VAL A 637 -6.53 -4.08 19.70
C VAL A 637 -7.99 -4.42 19.37
N SER A 638 -8.30 -5.70 19.17
CA SER A 638 -9.65 -6.14 18.80
C SER A 638 -10.73 -5.73 19.80
N GLU A 639 -10.38 -5.69 21.08
CA GLU A 639 -11.31 -5.53 22.19
C GLU A 639 -11.26 -4.14 22.86
N GLY A 640 -10.59 -3.15 22.26
CA GLY A 640 -10.44 -1.80 22.80
C GLY A 640 -8.99 -1.32 22.86
N LEU A 641 -8.62 -0.57 23.91
CA LEU A 641 -7.28 0.01 24.05
C LEU A 641 -6.43 -0.75 25.06
N LYS A 642 -5.38 -1.42 24.59
CA LYS A 642 -4.42 -2.13 25.43
C LYS A 642 -3.39 -1.18 26.01
N VAL A 643 -3.18 -1.24 27.32
CA VAL A 643 -2.12 -0.53 28.03
C VAL A 643 -0.78 -1.15 27.71
N MET A 644 0.09 -0.37 27.07
CA MET A 644 1.45 -0.76 26.67
C MET A 644 2.49 -0.31 27.69
N SER A 645 2.27 0.84 28.31
CA SER A 645 3.08 1.33 29.43
C SER A 645 2.25 2.18 30.36
N VAL A 646 2.72 2.27 31.60
CA VAL A 646 2.15 3.12 32.66
C VAL A 646 3.26 4.01 33.17
N LEU A 647 3.00 5.31 33.30
CA LEU A 647 3.94 6.30 33.81
C LEU A 647 4.17 6.06 35.31
N PRO A 648 5.40 5.73 35.75
CA PRO A 648 5.68 5.52 37.17
C PRO A 648 5.33 6.74 38.02
N GLY A 649 4.61 6.54 39.13
CA GLY A 649 4.10 7.60 40.01
C GLY A 649 2.95 8.44 39.44
N GLY A 650 2.51 8.14 38.20
CA GLY A 650 1.41 8.80 37.51
C GLY A 650 0.02 8.37 38.02
N GLY A 651 -1.03 8.97 37.46
CA GLY A 651 -2.42 8.72 37.87
C GLY A 651 -2.84 7.25 37.73
N ALA A 652 -2.55 6.65 36.56
CA ALA A 652 -2.86 5.25 36.28
C ALA A 652 -2.04 4.27 37.15
N ASP A 653 -0.77 4.56 37.42
CA ASP A 653 0.09 3.75 38.30
C ASP A 653 -0.44 3.73 39.74
N LYS A 654 -0.76 4.92 40.28
CA LYS A 654 -1.37 5.07 41.62
C LYS A 654 -2.72 4.39 41.74
N ALA A 655 -3.48 4.31 40.65
CA ALA A 655 -4.75 3.61 40.59
C ALA A 655 -4.59 2.09 40.40
N GLY A 656 -3.37 1.58 40.26
CA GLY A 656 -3.09 0.15 40.11
C GLY A 656 -3.30 -0.40 38.70
N MET A 657 -3.32 0.46 37.67
CA MET A 657 -3.34 0.05 36.27
C MET A 657 -1.98 -0.56 35.87
N LYS A 658 -1.99 -1.61 35.06
CA LYS A 658 -0.81 -2.40 34.69
C LYS A 658 -0.68 -2.55 33.17
N VAL A 659 0.54 -2.81 32.73
CA VAL A 659 0.81 -3.20 31.34
C VAL A 659 0.02 -4.47 31.01
N GLY A 660 -0.69 -4.46 29.88
CA GLY A 660 -1.55 -5.56 29.45
C GLY A 660 -3.04 -5.35 29.72
N ASP A 661 -3.41 -4.41 30.60
CA ASP A 661 -4.82 -4.06 30.83
C ASP A 661 -5.51 -3.58 29.56
N LEU A 662 -6.79 -3.88 29.40
CA LEU A 662 -7.63 -3.36 28.32
C LEU A 662 -8.60 -2.32 28.88
N ILE A 663 -8.48 -1.08 28.45
CA ILE A 663 -9.47 -0.02 28.75
C ILE A 663 -10.68 -0.26 27.86
N VAL A 664 -11.84 -0.46 28.48
CA VAL A 664 -13.11 -0.74 27.78
C VAL A 664 -14.16 0.35 28.01
N LYS A 665 -14.08 1.08 29.12
CA LYS A 665 -14.99 2.17 29.48
C LYS A 665 -14.26 3.20 30.34
N ALA A 666 -14.63 4.47 30.20
CA ALA A 666 -14.25 5.53 31.12
C ALA A 666 -15.48 6.40 31.40
N GLU A 667 -15.73 6.69 32.67
CA GLU A 667 -16.99 7.26 33.15
C GLU A 667 -18.19 6.45 32.65
N ASN A 668 -19.12 7.12 31.95
CA ASN A 668 -20.29 6.52 31.34
C ASN A 668 -20.09 6.28 29.83
N GLN A 669 -18.88 6.48 29.31
CA GLN A 669 -18.57 6.36 27.89
C GLN A 669 -17.76 5.07 27.62
N ARG A 670 -18.21 4.28 26.65
CA ARG A 670 -17.44 3.15 26.12
C ARG A 670 -16.20 3.71 25.41
N ILE A 671 -15.04 3.13 25.69
CA ILE A 671 -13.77 3.55 25.09
C ILE A 671 -13.33 2.46 24.14
N VAL A 672 -13.45 2.72 22.84
CA VAL A 672 -13.09 1.75 21.81
C VAL A 672 -11.85 2.23 21.05
N ASP A 673 -11.75 3.54 20.84
CA ASP A 673 -10.68 4.18 20.10
C ASP A 673 -9.97 5.26 20.93
N GLN A 674 -8.73 5.59 20.54
CA GLN A 674 -7.90 6.55 21.29
C GLN A 674 -8.50 7.95 21.33
N SER A 675 -9.27 8.33 20.30
CA SER A 675 -10.00 9.60 20.23
C SER A 675 -10.98 9.76 21.39
N ASP A 676 -11.70 8.69 21.74
CA ASP A 676 -12.74 8.70 22.78
C ASP A 676 -12.12 9.08 24.13
N LEU A 677 -10.98 8.45 24.43
CA LEU A 677 -10.26 8.72 25.67
C LEU A 677 -9.63 10.12 25.66
N LEU A 678 -9.04 10.55 24.53
CA LEU A 678 -8.44 11.88 24.41
C LEU A 678 -9.48 12.98 24.61
N GLU A 679 -10.65 12.85 23.99
CA GLU A 679 -11.72 13.82 24.12
C GLU A 679 -12.20 13.92 25.57
N LEU A 680 -12.50 12.78 26.21
CA LEU A 680 -12.94 12.73 27.60
C LEU A 680 -11.93 13.41 28.52
N VAL A 681 -10.64 13.06 28.38
CA VAL A 681 -9.57 13.53 29.26
C VAL A 681 -9.21 14.99 29.01
N SER A 682 -9.29 15.45 27.75
CA SER A 682 -8.97 16.85 27.39
C SER A 682 -9.91 17.88 28.03
N LYS A 683 -11.12 17.47 28.41
CA LYS A 683 -12.14 18.29 29.08
C LYS A 683 -11.99 18.31 30.61
N ARG A 684 -10.97 17.65 31.17
CA ARG A 684 -10.72 17.51 32.62
C ARG A 684 -9.52 18.32 33.08
N LYS A 685 -9.43 18.51 34.40
CA LYS A 685 -8.33 19.18 35.09
C LYS A 685 -7.42 18.17 35.78
N VAL A 686 -6.17 18.58 36.01
CA VAL A 686 -5.24 17.82 36.85
C VAL A 686 -5.82 17.68 38.25
N GLY A 687 -5.80 16.48 38.80
CA GLY A 687 -6.41 16.15 40.09
C GLY A 687 -7.86 15.66 40.00
N ASP A 688 -8.55 15.82 38.85
CA ASP A 688 -9.87 15.25 38.66
C ASP A 688 -9.79 13.71 38.78
N LYS A 689 -10.78 13.11 39.42
CA LYS A 689 -10.92 11.66 39.50
C LYS A 689 -11.84 11.19 38.40
N ILE A 690 -11.40 10.19 37.64
CA ILE A 690 -12.24 9.50 36.67
C ILE A 690 -12.33 8.01 36.97
N GLN A 691 -13.49 7.41 36.71
CA GLN A 691 -13.67 5.96 36.75
C GLN A 691 -13.26 5.36 35.41
N VAL A 692 -12.39 4.36 35.43
CA VAL A 692 -11.93 3.64 34.24
C VAL A 692 -12.18 2.15 34.45
N GLU A 693 -13.08 1.57 33.66
CA GLU A 693 -13.30 0.13 33.64
C GLU A 693 -12.23 -0.49 32.74
N ILE A 694 -11.44 -1.39 33.33
CA ILE A 694 -10.44 -2.19 32.65
C ILE A 694 -10.83 -3.66 32.66
N ARG A 695 -10.28 -4.42 31.71
CA ARG A 695 -10.29 -5.87 31.73
C ARG A 695 -8.88 -6.41 31.88
N ARG A 696 -8.66 -7.20 32.93
CA ARG A 696 -7.39 -7.87 33.27
C ARG A 696 -7.66 -9.34 33.53
N ASP A 697 -6.93 -10.22 32.84
CA ASP A 697 -7.07 -11.68 32.97
C ASP A 697 -8.53 -12.17 32.83
N GLY A 698 -9.28 -11.55 31.91
CA GLY A 698 -10.69 -11.86 31.64
C GLY A 698 -11.69 -11.25 32.63
N LYS A 699 -11.26 -10.57 33.71
CA LYS A 699 -12.13 -9.96 34.71
C LYS A 699 -12.22 -8.45 34.53
N TYR A 700 -13.43 -7.91 34.64
CA TYR A 700 -13.70 -6.48 34.63
C TYR A 700 -13.44 -5.87 36.01
N GLN A 701 -12.77 -4.73 36.04
CA GLN A 701 -12.43 -4.01 37.27
C GLN A 701 -12.55 -2.51 37.00
N THR A 702 -13.17 -1.79 37.92
CA THR A 702 -13.24 -0.32 37.86
C THR A 702 -12.13 0.28 38.71
N LEU A 703 -11.26 1.06 38.08
CA LEU A 703 -10.21 1.83 38.74
C LEU A 703 -10.65 3.29 38.84
N THR A 704 -10.51 3.89 40.03
CA THR A 704 -10.64 5.34 40.17
C THR A 704 -9.28 5.99 39.95
N VAL A 705 -9.09 6.57 38.77
CA VAL A 705 -7.83 7.20 38.34
C VAL A 705 -7.88 8.69 38.65
N THR A 706 -6.96 9.17 39.49
CA THR A 706 -6.75 10.62 39.66
C THR A 706 -5.86 11.12 38.53
N LEU A 707 -6.35 12.01 37.68
CA LEU A 707 -5.64 12.48 36.50
C LEU A 707 -4.40 13.28 36.90
N GLY A 708 -3.25 12.86 36.37
CA GLY A 708 -1.97 13.55 36.56
C GLY A 708 -1.79 14.67 35.53
N ALA A 709 -0.86 15.58 35.80
CA ALA A 709 -0.40 16.50 34.78
C ALA A 709 0.37 15.71 33.72
N MET A 710 0.04 15.93 32.45
CA MET A 710 0.89 15.52 31.35
C MET A 710 2.26 16.15 31.60
N PRO A 711 3.34 15.37 31.76
CA PRO A 711 4.63 15.87 32.21
C PRO A 711 5.08 17.05 31.38
N ASP A 712 5.66 18.04 32.06
CA ASP A 712 6.31 19.16 31.38
C ASP A 712 7.34 18.59 30.42
N ARG A 713 7.16 18.96 29.15
CA ARG A 713 8.25 18.81 28.21
C ARG A 713 9.36 19.76 28.69
N PRO A 714 10.62 19.32 28.82
CA PRO A 714 11.71 20.25 29.12
C PRO A 714 11.64 21.44 28.13
N ALA A 715 12.00 22.66 28.58
CA ALA A 715 11.83 23.91 27.82
C ALA A 715 12.58 23.97 26.46
N THR A 716 13.30 22.90 26.10
CA THR A 716 13.98 22.67 24.81
C THR A 716 13.34 21.56 23.98
N ALA A 717 12.18 21.05 24.39
CA ALA A 717 11.39 20.18 23.55
C ALA A 717 10.62 21.05 22.54
N PRO A 718 10.88 20.95 21.24
CA PRO A 718 10.11 21.69 20.26
C PRO A 718 8.64 21.35 20.47
N ALA A 719 7.79 22.36 20.56
CA ALA A 719 6.38 22.21 20.27
C ALA A 719 6.30 21.34 19.00
N THR A 720 5.80 20.11 19.15
CA THR A 720 5.47 19.28 18.00
C THR A 720 4.31 19.97 17.32
N ARG A 721 4.62 20.94 16.46
CA ARG A 721 3.84 21.17 15.26
C ARG A 721 3.86 19.84 14.52
N GLU A 722 2.65 19.30 14.37
CA GLU A 722 2.25 18.40 13.30
C GLU A 722 3.19 17.24 13.03
N GLY A 723 2.83 16.09 13.59
CA GLY A 723 2.67 14.99 12.67
C GLY A 723 1.27 15.13 12.06
N PRO A 724 1.10 15.53 10.80
CA PRO A 724 -0.03 15.00 10.05
C PRO A 724 0.08 13.47 10.19
N ARG A 725 -1.02 12.72 10.31
CA ARG A 725 -0.92 11.32 9.89
C ARG A 725 -0.68 11.40 8.39
N ALA A 726 0.59 11.35 7.97
CA ALA A 726 1.00 11.66 6.61
C ALA A 726 0.43 10.61 5.64
N PRO A 727 0.13 11.01 4.40
CA PRO A 727 -0.48 10.15 3.39
C PRO A 727 0.45 8.98 3.05
N ALA A 728 -0.05 7.99 2.31
CA ALA A 728 0.79 7.00 1.64
C ALA A 728 1.74 7.62 0.58
N SER A 729 1.83 8.95 0.47
CA SER A 729 2.82 9.67 -0.33
C SER A 729 3.95 10.23 0.56
N GLN A 730 5.20 10.01 0.12
CA GLN A 730 6.40 10.54 0.77
C GLN A 730 6.29 12.06 1.04
N PRO A 731 6.82 12.58 2.16
CA PRO A 731 6.92 14.03 2.39
C PRO A 731 7.64 14.71 1.21
N THR A 732 7.14 15.86 0.75
CA THR A 732 7.83 16.64 -0.28
C THR A 732 9.12 17.21 0.30
N THR A 733 10.24 16.58 -0.02
CA THR A 733 11.58 17.07 0.30
C THR A 733 12.11 17.96 -0.81
N ARG A 734 13.14 18.75 -0.50
CA ARG A 734 13.91 19.46 -1.53
C ARG A 734 14.49 18.43 -2.50
N LYS A 735 14.43 18.67 -3.81
CA LYS A 735 15.07 17.77 -4.77
C LYS A 735 16.60 17.89 -4.64
N ILE A 736 17.29 16.75 -4.65
CA ILE A 736 18.75 16.75 -4.85
C ILE A 736 19.05 17.18 -6.29
N LYS A 737 20.23 17.75 -6.53
CA LYS A 737 20.69 18.07 -7.89
C LYS A 737 20.75 16.79 -8.72
N GLN A 738 20.38 16.88 -10.00
CA GLN A 738 20.40 15.73 -10.90
C GLN A 738 21.83 15.19 -11.03
N VAL A 739 22.01 13.90 -10.73
CA VAL A 739 23.30 13.22 -10.81
C VAL A 739 23.52 12.74 -12.24
N VAL A 740 24.67 13.07 -12.83
CA VAL A 740 25.06 12.62 -14.17
C VAL A 740 25.85 11.30 -14.11
N PRO A 741 25.82 10.45 -15.16
CA PRO A 741 26.51 9.16 -15.16
C PRO A 741 28.02 9.21 -14.88
N ALA A 742 28.68 10.33 -15.19
CA ALA A 742 30.10 10.54 -14.87
C ALA A 742 30.37 10.54 -13.36
N GLU A 743 29.45 11.08 -12.56
CA GLU A 743 29.60 11.15 -11.10
C GLU A 743 29.41 9.77 -10.44
N LEU A 744 28.57 8.91 -11.02
CA LEU A 744 28.41 7.52 -10.56
C LEU A 744 29.72 6.73 -10.74
N LYS A 745 30.41 6.90 -11.88
CA LYS A 745 31.70 6.26 -12.15
C LYS A 745 32.80 6.74 -11.19
N LYS A 746 32.85 8.05 -10.94
CA LYS A 746 33.81 8.63 -9.98
C LYS A 746 33.58 8.13 -8.56
N ALA A 747 32.31 8.03 -8.14
CA ALA A 747 31.96 7.49 -6.84
C ALA A 747 32.36 6.02 -6.70
N ALA A 748 32.11 5.19 -7.73
CA ALA A 748 32.53 3.80 -7.69
C ALA A 748 34.05 3.63 -7.66
N ALA A 749 34.79 4.40 -8.46
CA ALA A 749 36.25 4.42 -8.37
C ALA A 749 36.72 4.86 -6.98
N TYR A 750 36.08 5.85 -6.37
CA TYR A 750 36.41 6.30 -5.02
C TYR A 750 36.21 5.19 -3.98
N VAL A 751 35.12 4.41 -4.06
CA VAL A 751 34.89 3.26 -3.19
C VAL A 751 36.03 2.25 -3.29
N GLU A 752 36.50 1.92 -4.50
CA GLU A 752 37.60 0.95 -4.67
C GLU A 752 38.92 1.40 -3.99
N HIS A 753 39.20 2.70 -3.96
CA HIS A 753 40.48 3.22 -3.43
C HIS A 753 40.38 3.69 -1.97
N SER A 754 39.19 4.12 -1.54
CA SER A 754 38.99 4.82 -0.26
C SER A 754 38.21 4.02 0.77
N ALA A 755 37.63 2.88 0.39
CA ALA A 755 36.96 2.01 1.34
C ALA A 755 37.93 1.52 2.43
N VAL A 756 37.39 1.38 3.63
CA VAL A 756 37.97 0.64 4.75
C VAL A 756 37.92 -0.85 4.41
N SER A 757 38.91 -1.62 4.88
CA SER A 757 38.99 -3.06 4.59
C SER A 757 37.88 -3.83 5.31
N GLU A 758 37.42 -4.95 4.75
CA GLU A 758 36.43 -5.80 5.43
C GLU A 758 36.90 -6.26 6.82
N GLY A 759 38.20 -6.54 6.98
CA GLY A 759 38.77 -6.90 8.28
C GLY A 759 38.56 -5.80 9.33
N GLU A 760 38.89 -4.56 8.97
CA GLU A 760 38.73 -3.39 9.84
C GLU A 760 37.24 -3.12 10.16
N LEU A 761 36.32 -3.28 9.19
CA LEU A 761 34.88 -3.21 9.44
C LEU A 761 34.43 -4.22 10.51
N MET A 762 34.97 -5.44 10.48
CA MET A 762 34.61 -6.50 11.44
C MET A 762 35.30 -6.30 12.80
N ASP A 763 36.52 -5.79 12.82
CA ASP A 763 37.26 -5.50 14.05
C ASP A 763 36.54 -4.42 14.87
N GLU A 764 36.08 -3.34 14.23
CA GLU A 764 35.26 -2.32 14.91
C GLU A 764 33.93 -2.89 15.40
N LEU A 765 33.28 -3.73 14.58
CA LEU A 765 32.00 -4.33 14.94
C LEU A 765 32.12 -5.29 16.14
N ALA A 766 33.26 -5.98 16.25
CA ALA A 766 33.56 -6.86 17.38
C ALA A 766 33.76 -6.11 18.71
N LEU A 767 33.96 -4.79 18.67
CA LEU A 767 34.02 -3.94 19.87
C LEU A 767 32.66 -3.71 20.53
N ALA A 768 31.57 -4.28 20.01
CA ALA A 768 30.22 -4.18 20.57
C ALA A 768 30.24 -4.44 22.09
N PRO A 769 30.16 -3.39 22.94
CA PRO A 769 30.37 -3.59 24.35
C PRO A 769 29.12 -4.23 24.97
N ALA A 770 29.34 -5.17 25.89
CA ALA A 770 28.29 -5.74 26.72
C ALA A 770 27.83 -4.71 27.78
N GLY A 771 27.15 -3.65 27.31
CA GLY A 771 26.38 -2.71 28.12
C GLY A 771 27.16 -1.61 28.84
N LYS A 772 26.85 -0.36 28.46
CA LYS A 772 27.10 0.95 29.13
C LYS A 772 28.22 1.86 28.61
N ASP A 773 29.18 1.41 27.79
CA ASP A 773 30.25 2.30 27.27
C ASP A 773 30.18 2.58 25.76
N ARG A 774 29.07 2.24 25.08
CA ARG A 774 28.88 2.45 23.63
C ARG A 774 29.13 3.89 23.19
N ARG A 775 28.66 4.86 23.98
CA ARG A 775 28.84 6.29 23.74
C ARG A 775 30.33 6.66 23.65
N ARG A 776 31.12 6.23 24.64
CA ARG A 776 32.56 6.50 24.69
C ARG A 776 33.29 5.77 23.57
N VAL A 777 33.01 4.48 23.36
CA VAL A 777 33.61 3.68 22.29
C VAL A 777 33.34 4.33 20.94
N LEU A 778 32.11 4.78 20.67
CA LEU A 778 31.79 5.47 19.43
C LEU A 778 32.56 6.78 19.27
N GLY A 779 32.74 7.55 20.36
CA GLY A 779 33.59 8.73 20.37
C GLY A 779 35.07 8.40 20.08
N ASP A 780 35.60 7.31 20.65
CA ASP A 780 36.96 6.84 20.39
C ASP A 780 37.14 6.36 18.93
N LEU A 781 36.15 5.67 18.37
CA LEU A 781 36.14 5.28 16.96
C LEU A 781 36.13 6.48 16.02
N PHE A 782 35.38 7.56 16.32
CA PHE A 782 35.47 8.80 15.53
C PHE A 782 36.86 9.44 15.61
N ARG A 783 37.54 9.39 16.77
CA ARG A 783 38.92 9.87 16.90
C ARG A 783 39.88 9.03 16.06
N GLN A 784 39.72 7.71 16.08
CA GLN A 784 40.52 6.78 15.27
C GLN A 784 40.26 6.97 13.76
N ALA A 785 39.03 7.32 13.38
CA ALA A 785 38.66 7.73 12.04
C ALA A 785 39.29 9.08 11.60
N GLY A 786 40.02 9.77 12.50
CA GLY A 786 40.75 11.00 12.19
C GLY A 786 39.94 12.28 12.38
N LEU A 787 38.77 12.23 13.04
CA LEU A 787 37.97 13.42 13.33
C LEU A 787 38.43 14.05 14.66
N SER A 788 38.56 15.37 14.67
CA SER A 788 39.00 16.14 15.83
C SER A 788 37.87 16.94 16.50
N ASP A 789 36.85 17.36 15.74
CA ASP A 789 35.65 18.01 16.27
C ASP A 789 34.61 16.96 16.66
N ILE A 790 34.73 16.44 17.88
CA ILE A 790 33.83 15.44 18.46
C ILE A 790 33.25 16.00 19.75
N ARG A 791 31.91 15.98 19.87
CA ARG A 791 31.20 16.46 21.05
C ARG A 791 30.03 15.56 21.41
N GLU A 792 29.76 15.48 22.70
CA GLU A 792 28.54 14.88 23.20
C GLU A 792 27.45 15.95 23.32
N GLN A 793 26.23 15.61 22.93
CA GLN A 793 25.05 16.43 23.12
C GLN A 793 24.12 15.72 24.10
N GLU A 794 24.22 16.13 25.37
CA GLU A 794 23.38 15.64 26.46
C GLU A 794 21.89 15.83 26.16
N ILE A 795 21.08 14.81 26.44
CA ILE A 795 19.64 14.80 26.19
C ILE A 795 18.92 15.35 27.44
N PRO A 796 18.22 16.50 27.33
CA PRO A 796 17.55 17.13 28.47
C PRO A 796 16.54 16.20 29.15
N GLY A 797 16.66 16.05 30.47
CA GLY A 797 15.76 15.22 31.28
C GLY A 797 16.02 13.72 31.19
N ARG A 798 17.21 13.31 30.73
CA ARG A 798 17.66 11.91 30.67
C ARG A 798 19.10 11.81 31.18
N THR A 799 19.27 11.51 32.46
CA THR A 799 20.59 11.43 33.10
C THR A 799 21.50 10.43 32.39
N GLY A 800 22.64 10.90 31.87
CA GLY A 800 23.66 10.06 31.24
C GLY A 800 23.38 9.64 29.79
N ALA A 801 22.37 10.22 29.14
CA ALA A 801 22.06 9.98 27.73
C ALA A 801 22.53 11.14 26.86
N ALA A 802 23.29 10.86 25.81
CA ALA A 802 23.82 11.90 24.92
C ALA A 802 24.06 11.39 23.51
N ASN A 803 23.73 12.21 22.51
CA ASN A 803 24.18 11.95 21.14
C ASN A 803 25.70 12.14 21.05
N VAL A 804 26.38 11.38 20.19
CA VAL A 804 27.79 11.58 19.84
C VAL A 804 27.84 12.23 18.47
N ILE A 805 28.39 13.45 18.38
CA ILE A 805 28.43 14.23 17.14
C ILE A 805 29.88 14.42 16.75
N ALA A 806 30.23 14.07 15.51
CA ALA A 806 31.54 14.30 14.94
C ALA A 806 31.42 15.09 13.63
N THR A 807 32.19 16.17 13.49
CA THR A 807 32.17 17.03 12.30
C THR A 807 33.44 16.84 11.48
N LEU A 808 33.28 16.59 10.18
CA LEU A 808 34.36 16.67 9.19
C LEU A 808 34.14 17.93 8.33
N PRO A 809 34.90 19.01 8.56
CA PRO A 809 34.70 20.28 7.88
C PRO A 809 35.03 20.18 6.38
N GLY A 810 34.10 20.64 5.55
CA GLY A 810 34.27 20.73 4.10
C GLY A 810 34.68 22.13 3.64
N GLN A 811 34.68 22.34 2.32
CA GLN A 811 34.90 23.66 1.72
C GLN A 811 33.67 24.58 1.88
N SER A 812 32.48 23.99 1.88
CA SER A 812 31.20 24.66 2.11
C SER A 812 30.68 24.36 3.52
N SER A 813 29.95 25.32 4.09
CA SER A 813 29.20 25.15 5.33
C SER A 813 27.83 24.50 5.13
N ASP A 814 27.48 24.11 3.89
CA ASP A 814 26.35 23.23 3.63
C ASP A 814 26.69 21.80 4.04
N THR A 815 25.70 21.07 4.58
CA THR A 815 25.97 19.83 5.31
C THR A 815 25.35 18.58 4.69
N ILE A 816 26.04 17.46 4.84
CA ILE A 816 25.45 16.12 4.75
C ILE A 816 25.48 15.52 6.16
N LEU A 817 24.29 15.16 6.66
CA LEU A 817 24.16 14.48 7.95
C LEU A 817 24.21 12.97 7.72
N VAL A 818 25.02 12.24 8.47
CA VAL A 818 25.09 10.78 8.43
C VAL A 818 24.84 10.27 9.83
N GLY A 819 23.85 9.40 10.02
CA GLY A 819 23.42 9.00 11.36
C GLY A 819 23.06 7.54 11.50
N ALA A 820 23.24 7.05 12.71
CA ALA A 820 22.80 5.74 13.19
C ALA A 820 22.58 5.85 14.70
N HIS A 821 21.63 5.10 15.24
CA HIS A 821 21.50 5.03 16.69
C HIS A 821 22.43 3.97 17.28
N PHE A 822 22.87 4.19 18.52
CA PHE A 822 23.76 3.25 19.22
C PHE A 822 23.14 2.66 20.48
N ASP A 823 21.99 3.16 20.93
CA ASP A 823 21.21 2.53 21.99
C ASP A 823 20.65 1.18 21.53
N PHE A 824 20.18 0.37 22.48
CA PHE A 824 19.69 -0.97 22.21
C PHE A 824 18.71 -1.44 23.28
N VAL A 825 17.87 -2.40 22.92
CA VAL A 825 16.98 -3.09 23.88
C VAL A 825 17.79 -4.12 24.69
N PRO A 826 17.74 -4.12 26.04
CA PRO A 826 18.55 -5.00 26.91
C PRO A 826 18.28 -6.51 26.81
N LYS A 827 17.46 -6.96 25.87
CA LYS A 827 17.11 -8.36 25.65
C LYS A 827 18.13 -9.10 24.78
N GLY A 828 18.95 -8.37 24.02
CA GLY A 828 20.03 -8.87 23.18
C GLY A 828 21.30 -8.04 23.33
N ALA A 829 22.33 -8.37 22.54
CA ALA A 829 23.53 -7.53 22.48
C ALA A 829 23.35 -6.33 21.54
N GLY A 830 22.25 -6.23 20.78
CA GLY A 830 21.94 -5.09 19.92
C GLY A 830 23.03 -4.81 18.90
N VAL A 831 23.58 -5.86 18.30
CA VAL A 831 24.69 -5.75 17.36
C VAL A 831 24.15 -5.37 16.00
N ILE A 832 23.17 -6.11 15.50
CA ILE A 832 22.48 -5.77 14.27
C ILE A 832 21.71 -4.48 14.48
N ASP A 833 20.89 -4.39 15.54
CA ASP A 833 20.07 -3.22 15.88
C ASP A 833 20.61 -2.51 17.14
N ASN A 834 21.48 -1.50 17.00
CA ASN A 834 22.01 -0.95 15.75
C ASN A 834 23.52 -0.64 15.80
N TRP A 835 24.30 -1.50 16.46
CA TRP A 835 25.75 -1.32 16.50
C TRP A 835 26.40 -1.39 15.10
N THR A 836 25.83 -2.18 14.19
CA THR A 836 26.24 -2.20 12.77
C THR A 836 26.13 -0.82 12.12
N GLY A 837 25.02 -0.09 12.30
CA GLY A 837 24.89 1.28 11.82
C GLY A 837 25.89 2.22 12.49
N ALA A 838 26.03 2.13 13.82
CA ALA A 838 26.92 2.99 14.62
C ALA A 838 28.40 2.84 14.25
N CYS A 839 28.89 1.64 14.00
CA CYS A 839 30.24 1.44 13.45
C CYS A 839 30.31 1.90 11.99
N THR A 840 29.28 1.67 11.17
CA THR A 840 29.37 2.07 9.76
C THR A 840 29.54 3.59 9.60
N ILE A 841 28.96 4.42 10.46
CA ILE A 841 29.16 5.88 10.39
C ILE A 841 30.60 6.31 10.74
N THR A 842 31.34 5.59 11.59
CA THR A 842 32.77 5.88 11.87
C THR A 842 33.65 5.48 10.70
N ASN A 843 33.39 4.31 10.11
CA ASN A 843 34.08 3.84 8.90
C ASN A 843 33.87 4.77 7.70
N LEU A 844 32.64 5.29 7.53
CA LEU A 844 32.36 6.29 6.51
C LEU A 844 33.09 7.61 6.78
N ALA A 845 33.18 8.03 8.05
CA ALA A 845 33.92 9.21 8.43
C ALA A 845 35.41 9.07 8.09
N GLN A 846 36.02 7.92 8.38
CA GLN A 846 37.41 7.60 8.07
C GLN A 846 37.67 7.64 6.55
N ALA A 847 36.80 7.02 5.76
CA ALA A 847 36.94 7.03 4.30
C ALA A 847 36.82 8.45 3.74
N MET A 848 35.80 9.20 4.15
CA MET A 848 35.55 10.57 3.69
C MET A 848 36.65 11.55 4.14
N ALA A 849 37.31 11.30 5.27
CA ALA A 849 38.41 12.13 5.77
C ALA A 849 39.71 11.99 4.96
N ARG A 850 39.84 10.98 4.08
CA ARG A 850 41.04 10.79 3.24
C ARG A 850 41.29 11.98 2.30
N HIS A 851 40.26 12.75 1.95
CA HIS A 851 40.35 13.96 1.13
C HIS A 851 39.52 15.08 1.76
N LYS A 852 39.82 16.33 1.43
CA LYS A 852 39.02 17.47 1.89
C LYS A 852 37.66 17.51 1.17
N PRO A 853 36.52 17.27 1.84
CA PRO A 853 35.24 17.20 1.16
C PRO A 853 34.74 18.58 0.71
N ALA A 854 33.86 18.62 -0.28
CA ALA A 854 33.24 19.87 -0.74
C ALA A 854 32.18 20.35 0.26
N LEU A 855 31.36 19.44 0.78
CA LEU A 855 30.35 19.69 1.81
C LEU A 855 30.89 19.33 3.19
N THR A 856 30.38 20.00 4.22
CA THR A 856 30.70 19.60 5.60
C THR A 856 29.91 18.34 5.96
N PHE A 857 30.60 17.30 6.42
CA PHE A 857 29.94 16.09 6.91
C PHE A 857 29.74 16.19 8.41
N VAL A 858 28.54 15.84 8.88
CA VAL A 858 28.24 15.72 10.30
C VAL A 858 27.80 14.28 10.54
N PHE A 859 28.58 13.54 11.31
CA PHE A 859 28.28 12.17 11.71
C PHE A 859 27.66 12.19 13.10
N VAL A 860 26.55 11.48 13.30
CA VAL A 860 25.83 11.48 14.58
C VAL A 860 25.45 10.07 14.99
N GLY A 861 25.97 9.64 16.14
CA GLY A 861 25.42 8.55 16.92
C GLY A 861 24.24 9.06 17.72
N PHE A 862 23.02 8.65 17.36
CA PHE A 862 21.81 9.02 18.11
C PHE A 862 21.64 8.10 19.32
N ASP A 863 21.28 8.68 20.46
CA ASP A 863 20.93 7.93 21.66
C ASP A 863 19.40 7.88 21.82
N LEU A 864 18.90 6.87 22.54
CA LEU A 864 17.48 6.69 22.85
C LEU A 864 16.55 6.69 21.61
N GLU A 865 16.95 6.05 20.51
CA GLU A 865 16.09 5.78 19.36
C GLU A 865 14.95 4.83 19.76
N GLU A 866 15.27 3.78 20.51
CA GLU A 866 14.32 2.72 20.93
C GLU A 866 13.25 3.27 21.89
N ALA A 867 13.57 4.38 22.56
CA ALA A 867 12.65 5.15 23.37
C ALA A 867 11.76 6.12 22.55
N GLY A 868 11.81 6.02 21.22
CA GLY A 868 11.00 6.77 20.27
C GLY A 868 11.72 7.97 19.66
N LEU A 869 12.89 7.76 19.03
CA LEU A 869 13.66 8.76 18.27
C LEU A 869 14.10 9.97 19.10
N VAL A 870 14.44 9.78 20.38
CA VAL A 870 14.64 10.90 21.31
C VAL A 870 15.89 11.70 20.92
N GLY A 871 17.01 11.02 20.64
CA GLY A 871 18.27 11.63 20.24
C GLY A 871 18.18 12.44 18.96
N SER A 872 17.62 11.88 17.89
CA SER A 872 17.45 12.58 16.61
C SER A 872 16.46 13.75 16.68
N LYS A 873 15.36 13.63 17.44
CA LYS A 873 14.48 14.76 17.75
C LYS A 873 15.22 15.88 18.47
N HIS A 874 16.03 15.54 19.46
CA HIS A 874 16.80 16.53 20.22
C HIS A 874 17.89 17.19 19.38
N TYR A 875 18.57 16.42 18.52
CA TYR A 875 19.56 16.96 17.59
C TYR A 875 18.92 18.01 16.66
N LEU A 876 17.84 17.64 15.96
CA LEU A 876 17.16 18.56 15.04
C LEU A 876 16.62 19.81 15.77
N ALA A 877 16.05 19.62 16.96
CA ALA A 877 15.55 20.70 17.82
C ALA A 877 16.61 21.74 18.19
N SER A 878 17.86 21.30 18.33
CA SER A 878 18.97 22.10 18.83
C SER A 878 19.77 22.79 17.73
N LEU A 879 19.42 22.57 16.45
CA LEU A 879 20.10 23.23 15.34
C LEU A 879 19.75 24.73 15.32
N PRO A 880 20.73 25.63 15.09
CA PRO A 880 20.47 27.03 14.87
C PRO A 880 19.49 27.28 13.71
N PRO A 881 18.71 28.37 13.76
CA PRO A 881 17.83 28.76 12.67
C PRO A 881 18.56 28.80 11.32
N GLY A 882 17.94 28.21 10.30
CA GLY A 882 18.50 28.15 8.94
C GLY A 882 19.40 26.95 8.66
N GLN A 883 19.95 26.25 9.67
CA GLN A 883 20.85 25.11 9.42
C GLN A 883 20.14 23.93 8.72
N VAL A 884 18.86 23.69 9.04
CA VAL A 884 18.03 22.70 8.32
C VAL A 884 17.98 23.00 6.82
N GLY A 885 17.88 24.28 6.43
CA GLY A 885 17.90 24.72 5.03
C GLY A 885 19.25 24.53 4.33
N ARG A 886 20.32 24.34 5.09
CA ARG A 886 21.68 24.10 4.58
C ARG A 886 22.05 22.62 4.51
N MET A 887 21.29 21.77 5.20
CA MET A 887 21.41 20.32 5.11
C MET A 887 20.93 19.83 3.74
N LYS A 888 21.84 19.27 2.95
CA LYS A 888 21.57 18.76 1.59
C LYS A 888 20.93 17.39 1.60
N ALA A 889 21.34 16.53 2.53
CA ALA A 889 20.76 15.22 2.74
C ALA A 889 21.03 14.72 4.17
N MET A 890 20.22 13.76 4.61
CA MET A 890 20.47 12.93 5.78
C MET A 890 20.49 11.45 5.37
N ILE A 891 21.61 10.77 5.60
CA ILE A 891 21.78 9.34 5.33
C ILE A 891 21.73 8.59 6.66
N CYS A 892 20.77 7.68 6.80
CA CYS A 892 20.51 6.90 7.99
C CYS A 892 20.90 5.44 7.77
N LEU A 893 21.65 4.87 8.71
CA LEU A 893 22.08 3.49 8.69
C LEU A 893 21.45 2.76 9.87
N ASP A 894 20.57 1.80 9.57
CA ASP A 894 19.76 1.14 10.57
C ASP A 894 19.63 -0.36 10.28
N SER A 895 20.23 -1.17 11.14
CA SER A 895 20.17 -2.61 11.10
C SER A 895 20.78 -3.21 9.83
N LEU A 896 22.11 -3.16 9.73
CA LEU A 896 22.88 -3.63 8.58
C LEU A 896 23.38 -5.07 8.76
N GLY A 897 23.80 -5.69 7.65
CA GLY A 897 24.56 -6.94 7.66
C GLY A 897 23.75 -8.22 7.80
N VAL A 898 22.42 -8.25 7.60
CA VAL A 898 21.63 -9.50 7.69
C VAL A 898 21.30 -10.07 6.32
N SER A 899 20.62 -9.29 5.48
CA SER A 899 20.26 -9.64 4.11
C SER A 899 20.78 -8.57 3.11
N PRO A 900 20.63 -8.77 1.78
CA PRO A 900 20.97 -7.74 0.80
C PRO A 900 20.37 -6.38 1.16
N ALA A 901 21.02 -5.30 0.72
CA ALA A 901 20.60 -3.98 1.18
C ALA A 901 19.15 -3.68 0.78
N ARG A 902 18.44 -3.03 1.69
CA ARG A 902 17.07 -2.55 1.53
C ARG A 902 17.06 -1.07 1.81
N ILE A 903 16.08 -0.40 1.22
CA ILE A 903 15.83 1.02 1.47
C ILE A 903 14.47 1.13 2.16
N ILE A 904 14.39 1.80 3.32
CA ILE A 904 13.11 2.09 3.96
C ILE A 904 12.47 3.26 3.22
N GLY A 905 11.65 2.94 2.21
CA GLY A 905 11.03 3.91 1.30
C GLY A 905 10.09 4.89 1.99
N ARG A 906 9.52 4.53 3.15
CA ARG A 906 8.65 5.43 3.94
C ARG A 906 9.40 6.66 4.48
N VAL A 907 10.69 6.51 4.77
CA VAL A 907 11.55 7.54 5.37
C VAL A 907 12.74 7.88 4.47
N SER A 908 12.62 7.63 3.16
CA SER A 908 13.60 7.99 2.15
C SER A 908 12.96 8.81 1.04
N SER A 909 13.68 9.77 0.47
CA SER A 909 13.26 10.59 -0.67
C SER A 909 13.47 9.83 -1.98
N SER A 910 12.53 9.94 -2.92
CA SER A 910 12.54 9.17 -4.17
C SER A 910 13.82 9.34 -4.98
N ASP A 911 14.39 10.54 -5.01
CA ASP A 911 15.61 10.88 -5.73
C ASP A 911 16.87 10.25 -5.12
N LEU A 912 16.95 10.20 -3.79
CA LEU A 912 18.02 9.48 -3.09
C LEU A 912 17.86 7.96 -3.19
N VAL A 913 16.62 7.45 -3.25
CA VAL A 913 16.34 6.03 -3.53
C VAL A 913 16.85 5.66 -4.93
N GLU A 914 16.50 6.45 -5.94
CA GLU A 914 16.95 6.26 -7.32
C GLU A 914 18.47 6.32 -7.43
N LEU A 915 19.11 7.28 -6.74
CA LEU A 915 20.56 7.39 -6.67
C LEU A 915 21.20 6.14 -6.06
N ALA A 916 20.70 5.68 -4.91
CA ALA A 916 21.22 4.49 -4.25
C ALA A 916 21.07 3.24 -5.12
N GLN A 917 19.93 3.06 -5.79
CA GLN A 917 19.70 1.94 -6.71
C GLN A 917 20.61 2.01 -7.95
N ALA A 918 20.85 3.21 -8.48
CA ALA A 918 21.78 3.41 -9.60
C ALA A 918 23.23 3.09 -9.22
N LEU A 919 23.68 3.54 -8.04
CA LEU A 919 25.00 3.24 -7.50
C LEU A 919 25.18 1.75 -7.20
N ALA A 920 24.17 1.12 -6.59
CA ALA A 920 24.16 -0.31 -6.34
C ALA A 920 24.34 -1.12 -7.64
N LYS A 921 23.60 -0.76 -8.69
CA LYS A 921 23.76 -1.36 -10.01
C LYS A 921 25.17 -1.16 -10.57
N HIS A 922 25.77 0.02 -10.37
CA HIS A 922 27.11 0.33 -10.87
C HIS A 922 28.21 -0.41 -10.11
N LEU A 923 28.03 -0.62 -8.81
CA LEU A 923 28.94 -1.32 -7.91
C LEU A 923 28.72 -2.84 -7.88
N ASN A 924 27.71 -3.33 -8.60
CA ASN A 924 27.26 -4.73 -8.53
C ASN A 924 26.91 -5.17 -7.09
N ILE A 925 26.34 -4.26 -6.30
CA ILE A 925 25.86 -4.53 -4.94
C ILE A 925 24.38 -4.90 -5.01
N PRO A 926 23.96 -6.05 -4.45
CA PRO A 926 22.57 -6.45 -4.46
C PRO A 926 21.76 -5.58 -3.50
N VAL A 927 20.75 -4.93 -4.06
CA VAL A 927 19.76 -4.13 -3.34
C VAL A 927 18.37 -4.63 -3.73
N ASP A 928 17.49 -4.79 -2.75
CA ASP A 928 16.11 -5.17 -3.05
C ASP A 928 15.45 -4.08 -3.92
N PRO A 929 14.85 -4.46 -5.06
CA PRO A 929 14.41 -3.50 -6.08
C PRO A 929 13.20 -2.67 -5.61
N GLU A 930 12.43 -3.19 -4.65
CA GLU A 930 11.29 -2.50 -4.06
C GLU A 930 11.65 -1.95 -2.67
N PRO A 931 11.66 -0.62 -2.49
CA PRO A 931 11.81 -0.02 -1.18
C PRO A 931 10.74 -0.52 -0.20
N GLN A 932 11.15 -0.77 1.03
CA GLN A 932 10.25 -1.21 2.10
C GLN A 932 9.24 -0.12 2.44
N LYS A 933 7.97 -0.49 2.45
CA LYS A 933 6.85 0.44 2.72
C LYS A 933 6.62 0.70 4.21
N GLU A 934 7.22 -0.13 5.06
CA GLU A 934 7.08 -0.14 6.52
C GLU A 934 8.46 0.06 7.18
N GLY A 935 8.50 0.49 8.43
CA GLY A 935 9.74 0.87 9.14
C GLY A 935 9.81 2.36 9.41
N LEU A 936 10.38 2.70 10.57
CA LEU A 936 10.74 4.04 11.01
C LEU A 936 12.17 3.96 11.53
N SER A 937 12.87 5.09 11.49
CA SER A 937 14.23 5.25 12.01
C SER A 937 14.46 6.75 12.24
N ASP A 938 15.64 7.16 12.68
CA ASP A 938 16.00 8.56 12.98
C ASP A 938 15.76 9.53 11.80
N SER A 939 15.93 9.04 10.56
CA SER A 939 15.63 9.79 9.33
C SER A 939 14.20 10.31 9.26
N PHE A 940 13.25 9.68 9.97
CA PHE A 940 11.86 10.13 10.05
C PHE A 940 11.75 11.57 10.55
N VAL A 941 12.61 11.98 11.47
CA VAL A 941 12.60 13.34 12.03
C VAL A 941 13.02 14.36 10.97
N PHE A 942 14.00 14.02 10.14
CA PHE A 942 14.59 14.89 9.13
C PHE A 942 13.74 14.98 7.87
N ILE A 943 13.18 13.87 7.39
CA ILE A 943 12.30 13.88 6.21
C ILE A 943 11.06 14.73 6.46
N ARG A 944 10.57 14.78 7.71
CA ARG A 944 9.47 15.66 8.12
C ARG A 944 9.85 17.12 8.20
N ALA A 945 11.13 17.42 8.41
CA ALA A 945 11.68 18.77 8.36
C ALA A 945 12.00 19.23 6.92
N GLY A 946 11.63 18.44 5.89
CA GLY A 946 11.90 18.77 4.49
C GLY A 946 13.35 18.54 4.06
N VAL A 947 14.12 17.79 4.85
CA VAL A 947 15.47 17.35 4.48
C VAL A 947 15.36 16.09 3.62
N PRO A 948 16.06 16.00 2.48
CA PRO A 948 16.12 14.77 1.69
C PRO A 948 16.80 13.66 2.49
N THR A 949 16.20 12.47 2.55
CA THR A 949 16.73 11.37 3.36
C THR A 949 16.92 10.07 2.58
N LEU A 950 17.87 9.25 3.01
CA LEU A 950 18.02 7.85 2.58
C LEU A 950 18.20 6.99 3.83
N THR A 951 17.43 5.92 3.98
CA THR A 951 17.62 4.96 5.08
C THR A 951 17.96 3.59 4.53
N LEU A 952 19.21 3.17 4.74
CA LEU A 952 19.68 1.84 4.39
C LEU A 952 19.44 0.88 5.56
N CYS A 953 18.90 -0.29 5.24
CA CYS A 953 18.59 -1.36 6.19
C CYS A 953 18.90 -2.71 5.55
N SER A 954 19.07 -3.78 6.33
CA SER A 954 19.24 -5.16 5.84
C SER A 954 18.14 -6.12 6.28
N LEU A 955 17.18 -5.67 7.09
CA LEU A 955 16.17 -6.56 7.67
C LEU A 955 15.01 -6.81 6.71
N ARG A 956 14.69 -8.08 6.46
CA ARG A 956 13.41 -8.49 5.89
C ARG A 956 12.42 -8.77 7.01
N ARG A 957 11.15 -8.94 6.65
CA ARG A 957 10.08 -9.19 7.62
C ARG A 957 10.33 -10.45 8.45
N GLU A 958 10.94 -11.46 7.84
CA GLU A 958 11.36 -12.71 8.48
C GLU A 958 12.54 -12.56 9.44
N ASP A 959 13.35 -11.51 9.28
CA ASP A 959 14.53 -11.21 10.09
C ASP A 959 14.19 -10.37 11.32
N LEU A 960 13.01 -9.73 11.38
CA LEU A 960 12.58 -8.91 12.52
C LEU A 960 12.52 -9.66 13.87
N LYS A 961 12.49 -10.99 13.84
CA LYS A 961 12.56 -11.85 15.05
C LYS A 961 13.98 -11.97 15.62
N LEU A 962 14.98 -11.51 14.88
CA LEU A 962 16.40 -11.53 15.24
C LEU A 962 16.72 -10.37 16.18
N ILE A 963 16.26 -9.17 15.83
CA ILE A 963 16.41 -7.96 16.62
C ILE A 963 15.51 -7.98 17.86
N HIS A 964 15.85 -7.19 18.88
CA HIS A 964 15.15 -7.15 20.18
C HIS A 964 15.00 -8.54 20.83
N SER A 965 15.98 -9.40 20.57
CA SER A 965 16.04 -10.77 21.05
C SER A 965 17.46 -11.13 21.46
N ASP A 966 17.59 -12.22 22.20
CA ASP A 966 18.86 -12.82 22.61
C ASP A 966 19.74 -13.24 21.41
N LYS A 967 19.13 -13.39 20.22
CA LYS A 967 19.81 -13.74 18.96
C LYS A 967 20.44 -12.55 18.25
N ASP A 968 20.16 -11.32 18.68
CA ASP A 968 20.82 -10.13 18.16
C ASP A 968 22.27 -10.07 18.69
N GLN A 969 23.16 -10.72 17.96
CA GLN A 969 24.54 -10.98 18.33
C GLN A 969 25.44 -10.86 17.09
N LEU A 970 26.75 -10.72 17.31
CA LEU A 970 27.75 -10.59 16.24
C LEU A 970 27.72 -11.76 15.24
N GLN A 971 27.42 -12.98 15.70
CA GLN A 971 27.39 -14.17 14.84
C GLN A 971 26.24 -14.14 13.83
N ALA A 972 25.22 -13.30 14.05
CA ALA A 972 24.11 -13.13 13.14
C ALA A 972 24.41 -12.15 11.99
N VAL A 973 25.57 -11.47 12.03
CA VAL A 973 26.01 -10.55 10.97
C VAL A 973 26.65 -11.33 9.83
N ASN A 974 26.06 -11.22 8.64
CA ASN A 974 26.65 -11.60 7.38
C ASN A 974 27.65 -10.54 6.92
N ARG A 975 28.93 -10.94 6.94
CA ARG A 975 30.08 -10.06 6.66
C ARG A 975 30.06 -9.44 5.27
N GLU A 976 29.71 -10.24 4.27
CA GLU A 976 29.61 -9.79 2.89
C GLU A 976 28.51 -8.74 2.74
N ARG A 977 27.32 -8.99 3.30
CA ARG A 977 26.19 -8.05 3.22
C ARG A 977 26.49 -6.74 3.95
N TYR A 978 27.17 -6.81 5.10
CA TYR A 978 27.57 -5.63 5.85
C TYR A 978 28.56 -4.78 5.05
N THR A 979 29.57 -5.41 4.44
CA THR A 979 30.58 -4.75 3.61
C THR A 979 29.96 -4.10 2.37
N GLU A 980 29.05 -4.80 1.69
CA GLU A 980 28.29 -4.27 0.56
C GLU A 980 27.50 -3.01 0.94
N GLN A 981 26.82 -3.01 2.09
CA GLN A 981 26.04 -1.87 2.55
C GLN A 981 26.89 -0.66 2.92
N TYR A 982 28.04 -0.88 3.56
CA TYR A 982 29.04 0.15 3.79
C TYR A 982 29.53 0.77 2.47
N ARG A 983 29.91 -0.05 1.49
CA ARG A 983 30.37 0.42 0.17
C ARG A 983 29.30 1.23 -0.56
N LEU A 984 28.04 0.80 -0.48
CA LEU A 984 26.92 1.52 -1.06
C LEU A 984 26.72 2.88 -0.38
N ALA A 985 26.74 2.93 0.95
CA ALA A 985 26.63 4.17 1.70
C ALA A 985 27.77 5.16 1.34
N LEU A 986 29.01 4.67 1.26
CA LEU A 986 30.17 5.48 0.88
C LEU A 986 30.02 6.09 -0.52
N ALA A 987 29.53 5.30 -1.47
CA ALA A 987 29.27 5.78 -2.82
C ALA A 987 28.22 6.90 -2.85
N VAL A 988 27.14 6.75 -2.09
CA VAL A 988 26.09 7.78 -1.96
C VAL A 988 26.68 9.08 -1.40
N LEU A 989 27.44 9.01 -0.31
CA LEU A 989 28.09 10.19 0.29
C LEU A 989 29.02 10.87 -0.72
N ARG A 990 29.84 10.10 -1.42
CA ARG A 990 30.78 10.65 -2.40
C ARG A 990 30.08 11.34 -3.57
N THR A 991 28.99 10.76 -4.07
CA THR A 991 28.21 11.38 -5.15
C THR A 991 27.54 12.68 -4.69
N LEU A 992 26.98 12.71 -3.48
CA LEU A 992 26.35 13.91 -2.95
C LEU A 992 27.35 15.04 -2.73
N ASP A 993 28.55 14.71 -2.24
CA ASP A 993 29.66 15.66 -2.09
C ASP A 993 30.10 16.25 -3.44
N ALA A 994 30.24 15.41 -4.47
CA ALA A 994 30.73 15.83 -5.78
C ALA A 994 29.70 16.66 -6.59
N SER A 995 28.40 16.47 -6.35
CA SER A 995 27.30 17.11 -7.09
C SER A 995 27.14 18.63 -6.89
N GLN A 996 28.06 19.30 -6.18
CA GLN A 996 28.02 20.74 -5.95
C GLN A 996 28.79 21.59 -6.96
N ASN A 997 29.65 20.99 -7.79
CA ASN A 997 30.32 21.69 -8.89
C ASN A 997 29.47 21.79 -10.15
#